data_AF-A0A2W6BT73-F1
#
_entry.id   AF-A0A2W6BT73-F1
#
_cell.length_a   1.000
_cell.length_b   1.000
_cell.length_c   1.000
_cell.angle_alpha   90.00
_cell.angle_beta   90.00
_cell.angle_gamma   90.00
#
_symmetry.space_group_name_H-M   'P 1'
#
loop_
_entity.id
_entity.type
_entity.pdbx_description
1 polymer ?
#
loop_
_entity_poly.entity_id
_entity_poly.type
_entity_poly.pdbx_seq_one_letter_code
_entity_poly.pdbx_strand_id
1 'polypeptide(L)'
;MAVGTSTIGVVMPAMGDSVTEGTVLEWHKHEGDTVKDGETLVEISTDKVDAEVPAPAAGTVSRIHVAEGETVTVGALLAELAAAGADGEAGASDHEPTPDAPHPGAPHPGAPHPVAPHPGESRAPTGDGANASPIARRIAADQGVDLDRVQGSVRGGRISKADVLAAAGDGSPASDVAPAGNGGPASAEPTGAASEAAPISPPVNKPQPLTGAAAALARHMDASRQVPTATSLRTITVTALEQRQEQLKDAGHRVSFTHLIAHAIARVLTEELPVMAHHFVEIDGKPHRLQDGACNLGLAVDLEKADGARTLIVPVIRDAGRLGFAEFVRAYDTLVEKARAGALTADELTGANITLTNPGPIGTIASVPRLMVGQGTIVATGAIGYPPGLGSIGAMIGAEKVMTVTSTYDHRVIQGAESGRFLQAIEARLQDNGFYEQIFADLGVELGELPPPPAPAAAAAAAQTATATPTAGAPATPAAPLSPVDERLLQAVQAASSLVKAHRTHGHLAARLDPLGREPQGDPALDPQPLQLSPELMAKIPARILRMYVPGATLADALPHLRATYCGPIAYEIEHIASHRQRLWLRESIESGQFRTPLTNDESKSLLERLTKVDALERFMHKAYLGQKQFSIEGLDMTVPMIDEIIQLAATRNAREVVIGTA
;
A
#
# COMPACT_ATOMS: atom_id res chain seq x y z
N MET A 1 56.10 -4.32 -20.18
CA MET A 1 54.88 -3.50 -20.08
C MET A 1 53.81 -4.39 -19.49
N ALA A 2 53.44 -4.15 -18.23
CA ALA A 2 52.52 -4.99 -17.47
C ALA A 2 51.12 -4.94 -18.12
N VAL A 3 50.55 -6.12 -18.38
CA VAL A 3 49.14 -6.27 -18.76
C VAL A 3 48.33 -6.03 -17.48
N GLY A 4 47.64 -4.91 -17.40
CA GLY A 4 46.77 -4.60 -16.26
C GLY A 4 45.60 -5.57 -16.23
N THR A 5 45.59 -6.48 -15.25
CA THR A 5 44.40 -7.25 -14.89
C THR A 5 43.35 -6.26 -14.39
N SER A 6 42.22 -6.16 -15.08
CA SER A 6 41.10 -5.34 -14.62
C SER A 6 40.41 -6.06 -13.47
N THR A 7 40.62 -5.55 -12.25
CA THR A 7 39.98 -6.05 -11.03
C THR A 7 38.64 -5.35 -10.82
N ILE A 8 37.56 -6.11 -10.63
CA ILE A 8 36.20 -5.63 -10.39
C ILE A 8 35.90 -5.83 -8.89
N GLY A 9 35.53 -4.76 -8.19
CA GLY A 9 35.13 -4.84 -6.78
C GLY A 9 33.69 -5.30 -6.62
N VAL A 10 33.47 -6.31 -5.77
CA VAL A 10 32.15 -6.73 -5.28
C VAL A 10 31.89 -5.96 -3.99
N VAL A 11 30.89 -5.10 -3.99
CA VAL A 11 30.55 -4.25 -2.83
C VAL A 11 29.25 -4.71 -2.19
N MET A 12 29.10 -4.40 -0.90
CA MET A 12 27.87 -4.62 -0.15
C MET A 12 26.72 -3.85 -0.81
N PRO A 13 25.69 -4.52 -1.37
CA PRO A 13 24.60 -3.86 -2.06
C PRO A 13 23.67 -3.12 -1.09
N ALA A 14 22.97 -2.10 -1.59
CA ALA A 14 21.93 -1.42 -0.83
C ALA A 14 20.66 -2.28 -0.79
N MET A 15 20.36 -2.86 0.38
CA MET A 15 19.26 -3.81 0.56
C MET A 15 18.00 -3.15 1.15
N GLY A 16 17.61 -2.03 0.54
CA GLY A 16 16.46 -1.20 0.93
C GLY A 16 16.84 0.08 1.67
N ASP A 17 15.99 1.11 1.58
CA ASP A 17 16.27 2.48 2.05
C ASP A 17 16.55 2.60 3.57
N SER A 18 16.28 1.54 4.35
CA SER A 18 16.46 1.50 5.80
C SER A 18 17.61 0.62 6.30
N VAL A 19 18.35 -0.07 5.41
CA VAL A 19 19.44 -0.98 5.79
C VAL A 19 20.79 -0.26 5.67
N THR A 20 21.49 -0.08 6.79
CA THR A 20 22.79 0.64 6.84
C THR A 20 24.00 -0.30 6.96
N GLU A 21 23.78 -1.53 7.42
CA GLU A 21 24.81 -2.56 7.63
C GLU A 21 24.25 -3.98 7.44
N GLY A 22 25.12 -4.96 7.18
CA GLY A 22 24.77 -6.38 7.09
C GLY A 22 25.93 -7.28 7.53
N THR A 23 25.62 -8.45 8.06
CA THR A 23 26.59 -9.44 8.55
C THR A 23 26.75 -10.58 7.55
N VAL A 24 27.99 -10.91 7.17
CA VAL A 24 28.28 -12.04 6.28
C VAL A 24 27.93 -13.35 6.96
N LEU A 25 27.07 -14.17 6.35
CA LEU A 25 26.68 -15.48 6.86
C LEU A 25 27.61 -16.58 6.36
N GLU A 26 27.68 -16.77 5.04
CA GLU A 26 28.43 -17.86 4.39
C GLU A 26 28.96 -17.42 3.02
N TRP A 27 30.21 -17.78 2.71
CA TRP A 27 30.79 -17.62 1.38
C TRP A 27 30.56 -18.88 0.54
N HIS A 28 29.89 -18.74 -0.60
CA HIS A 28 29.69 -19.85 -1.55
C HIS A 28 30.88 -20.05 -2.50
N LYS A 29 31.79 -19.06 -2.57
CA LYS A 29 32.96 -19.06 -3.45
C LYS A 29 34.19 -18.59 -2.68
N HIS A 30 35.30 -19.30 -2.88
CA HIS A 30 36.57 -19.02 -2.21
C HIS A 30 37.54 -18.31 -3.15
N GLU A 31 38.60 -17.72 -2.58
CA GLU A 31 39.69 -17.14 -3.37
C GLU A 31 40.27 -18.19 -4.35
N GLY A 32 40.30 -17.86 -5.64
CA GLY A 32 40.73 -18.73 -6.72
C GLY A 32 39.59 -19.39 -7.50
N ASP A 33 38.35 -19.33 -7.03
CA ASP A 33 37.20 -19.92 -7.72
C ASP A 33 36.72 -19.07 -8.90
N THR A 34 36.36 -19.72 -10.01
CA THR A 34 35.75 -19.06 -11.18
C THR A 34 34.25 -18.95 -11.00
N VAL A 35 33.71 -17.78 -11.32
CA VAL A 35 32.29 -17.42 -11.18
C VAL A 35 31.75 -16.86 -12.48
N LYS A 36 30.48 -17.14 -12.78
CA LYS A 36 29.75 -16.56 -13.91
C LYS A 36 29.07 -15.26 -13.50
N ASP A 37 28.76 -14.44 -14.50
CA ASP A 37 27.92 -13.25 -14.30
C ASP A 37 26.58 -13.64 -13.66
N GLY A 38 26.24 -12.97 -12.56
CA GLY A 38 25.02 -13.25 -11.79
C GLY A 38 25.07 -14.46 -10.83
N GLU A 39 26.19 -15.18 -10.71
CA GLU A 39 26.31 -16.33 -9.80
C GLU A 39 26.49 -15.89 -8.33
N THR A 40 25.79 -16.51 -7.38
CA THR A 40 25.84 -16.16 -5.96
C THR A 40 27.24 -16.34 -5.37
N LEU A 41 27.76 -15.29 -4.73
CA LEU A 41 29.09 -15.27 -4.11
C LEU A 41 29.04 -15.46 -2.60
N VAL A 42 28.11 -14.75 -1.94
CA VAL A 42 28.05 -14.65 -0.47
C VAL A 42 26.62 -14.37 -0.02
N GLU A 43 26.23 -14.96 1.10
CA GLU A 43 24.96 -14.70 1.77
C GLU A 43 25.17 -13.70 2.92
N ILE A 44 24.29 -12.70 3.02
CA ILE A 44 24.41 -11.61 4.00
C ILE A 44 23.08 -11.44 4.72
N SER A 45 23.15 -11.38 6.05
CA SER A 45 22.01 -11.13 6.94
C SER A 45 21.90 -9.65 7.29
N THR A 46 20.70 -9.11 7.22
CA THR A 46 20.38 -7.76 7.68
C THR A 46 19.34 -7.83 8.80
N ASP A 47 19.03 -6.69 9.43
CA ASP A 47 17.99 -6.61 10.46
C ASP A 47 16.56 -6.91 9.94
N LYS A 48 16.40 -7.09 8.61
CA LYS A 48 15.11 -7.32 7.95
C LYS A 48 15.03 -8.62 7.18
N VAL A 49 16.08 -8.99 6.44
CA VAL A 49 16.10 -10.18 5.57
C VAL A 49 17.51 -10.70 5.36
N ASP A 50 17.63 -12.00 5.11
CA ASP A 50 18.84 -12.61 4.56
C ASP A 50 18.80 -12.50 3.03
N ALA A 51 19.95 -12.25 2.42
CA ALA A 51 20.03 -12.04 0.99
C ALA A 51 21.36 -12.43 0.38
N GLU A 52 21.27 -12.92 -0.86
CA GLU A 52 22.39 -13.37 -1.67
C GLU A 52 22.97 -12.23 -2.50
N VAL A 53 24.30 -12.08 -2.47
CA VAL A 53 25.03 -11.13 -3.32
C VAL A 53 25.57 -11.85 -4.56
N PRO A 54 25.06 -11.56 -5.77
CA PRO A 54 25.55 -12.16 -7.01
C PRO A 54 26.84 -11.49 -7.51
N ALA A 55 27.61 -12.22 -8.33
CA ALA A 55 28.80 -11.71 -8.99
C ALA A 55 28.44 -10.65 -10.05
N PRO A 56 29.06 -9.46 -10.04
CA PRO A 56 28.79 -8.38 -10.99
C PRO A 56 29.34 -8.62 -12.40
N ALA A 57 30.19 -9.64 -12.59
CA ALA A 57 30.74 -10.06 -13.87
C ALA A 57 31.33 -11.48 -13.78
N ALA A 58 31.52 -12.14 -14.92
CA ALA A 58 32.26 -13.40 -14.97
C ALA A 58 33.77 -13.17 -14.73
N GLY A 59 34.39 -13.97 -13.86
CA GLY A 59 35.79 -13.82 -13.48
C GLY A 59 36.24 -14.82 -12.42
N THR A 60 37.44 -14.62 -11.88
CA THR A 60 37.97 -15.42 -10.76
C THR A 60 38.04 -14.58 -9.50
N VAL A 61 37.57 -15.09 -8.36
CA VAL A 61 37.68 -14.40 -7.06
C VAL A 61 39.16 -14.25 -6.70
N SER A 62 39.68 -13.02 -6.74
CA SER A 62 41.10 -12.76 -6.49
C SER A 62 41.43 -12.54 -5.02
N ARG A 63 40.50 -11.95 -4.25
CA ARG A 63 40.66 -11.72 -2.82
C ARG A 63 39.32 -11.48 -2.12
N ILE A 64 39.13 -12.04 -0.94
CA ILE A 64 38.00 -11.78 -0.04
C ILE A 64 38.50 -10.89 1.10
N HIS A 65 37.79 -9.79 1.36
CA HIS A 65 38.21 -8.78 2.35
C HIS A 65 37.44 -8.86 3.68
N VAL A 66 36.37 -9.67 3.74
CA VAL A 66 35.45 -9.75 4.88
C VAL A 66 35.19 -11.20 5.24
N ALA A 67 35.41 -11.57 6.51
CA ALA A 67 35.23 -12.94 6.98
C ALA A 67 33.76 -13.26 7.33
N GLU A 68 33.41 -14.54 7.37
CA GLU A 68 32.10 -14.98 7.86
C GLU A 68 31.89 -14.56 9.32
N GLY A 69 30.72 -14.00 9.61
CA GLY A 69 30.34 -13.44 10.91
C GLY A 69 30.73 -11.97 11.12
N GLU A 70 31.35 -11.30 10.14
CA GLU A 70 31.73 -9.88 10.21
C GLU A 70 30.62 -8.97 9.66
N THR A 71 30.38 -7.83 10.34
CA THR A 71 29.37 -6.83 9.96
C THR A 71 29.99 -5.68 9.17
N VAL A 72 29.40 -5.35 8.02
CA VAL A 72 29.89 -4.34 7.08
C VAL A 72 28.80 -3.36 6.68
N THR A 73 29.18 -2.13 6.37
CA THR A 73 28.26 -1.06 5.95
C THR A 73 27.95 -1.15 4.45
N VAL A 74 26.79 -0.62 4.05
CA VAL A 74 26.41 -0.56 2.63
C VAL A 74 27.48 0.21 1.82
N GLY A 75 27.91 -0.38 0.71
CA GLY A 75 28.99 0.14 -0.14
C GLY A 75 30.40 -0.32 0.25
N ALA A 76 30.59 -1.06 1.34
CA ALA A 76 31.89 -1.63 1.70
C ALA A 76 32.33 -2.70 0.69
N LEU A 77 33.64 -2.81 0.43
CA LEU A 77 34.21 -3.80 -0.48
C LEU A 77 34.24 -5.19 0.20
N LEU A 78 33.54 -6.16 -0.39
CA LEU A 78 33.45 -7.54 0.10
C LEU A 78 34.54 -8.43 -0.51
N ALA A 79 34.70 -8.38 -1.83
CA ALA A 79 35.67 -9.18 -2.56
C ALA A 79 36.11 -8.49 -3.86
N GLU A 80 37.19 -9.01 -4.46
CA GLU A 80 37.71 -8.60 -5.76
C GLU A 80 37.60 -9.75 -6.76
N LEU A 81 37.18 -9.45 -7.99
CA LEU A 81 37.14 -10.38 -9.12
C LEU A 81 38.16 -9.96 -10.17
N ALA A 82 38.97 -10.90 -10.66
CA ALA A 82 39.80 -10.70 -11.84
C ALA A 82 38.98 -11.02 -13.11
N ALA A 83 38.77 -10.03 -13.97
CA ALA A 83 38.02 -10.21 -15.21
C ALA A 83 38.78 -11.14 -16.19
N ALA A 84 38.07 -12.12 -16.76
CA ALA A 84 38.58 -12.87 -17.90
C ALA A 84 38.53 -11.97 -19.14
N GLY A 85 39.69 -11.66 -19.73
CA GLY A 85 39.77 -10.82 -20.93
C GLY A 85 38.97 -11.43 -22.09
N ALA A 86 38.08 -10.63 -22.68
CA ALA A 86 37.31 -10.97 -23.86
C ALA A 86 38.12 -10.63 -25.13
N ASP A 87 38.41 -11.65 -25.95
CA ASP A 87 38.68 -11.52 -27.38
C ASP A 87 38.22 -12.82 -28.08
N GLY A 88 37.32 -12.69 -29.07
CA GLY A 88 37.10 -13.68 -30.14
C GLY A 88 35.71 -14.32 -30.25
N GLU A 89 34.84 -13.71 -31.05
CA GLU A 89 33.57 -14.25 -31.58
C GLU A 89 33.72 -15.50 -32.47
N ALA A 90 32.64 -16.30 -32.54
CA ALA A 90 31.91 -16.71 -33.76
C ALA A 90 31.53 -18.20 -33.81
N GLY A 91 30.25 -18.47 -34.15
CA GLY A 91 29.84 -19.74 -34.76
C GLY A 91 28.47 -20.26 -34.37
N ALA A 92 27.44 -19.90 -35.14
CA ALA A 92 26.14 -20.56 -35.15
C ALA A 92 26.21 -21.95 -35.81
N SER A 93 25.44 -22.93 -35.30
CA SER A 93 24.65 -23.88 -36.12
C SER A 93 23.72 -24.77 -35.27
N ASP A 94 22.58 -25.09 -35.88
CA ASP A 94 21.45 -25.93 -35.43
C ASP A 94 21.81 -27.37 -34.98
N HIS A 95 20.99 -27.97 -34.09
CA HIS A 95 19.99 -29.02 -34.40
C HIS A 95 19.60 -29.90 -33.17
N GLU A 96 18.27 -29.98 -32.93
CA GLU A 96 17.35 -31.00 -32.35
C GLU A 96 17.77 -32.28 -31.54
N PRO A 97 16.80 -32.97 -30.86
CA PRO A 97 16.99 -33.62 -29.54
C PRO A 97 16.95 -35.17 -29.46
N THR A 98 17.42 -35.71 -28.31
CA THR A 98 17.12 -37.01 -27.61
C THR A 98 17.49 -38.37 -28.28
N PRO A 99 17.52 -39.56 -27.61
CA PRO A 99 17.50 -39.98 -26.18
C PRO A 99 18.44 -41.18 -25.74
N ASP A 100 18.50 -41.45 -24.41
CA ASP A 100 18.65 -42.69 -23.59
C ASP A 100 19.68 -43.87 -23.79
N ALA A 101 20.42 -44.17 -22.69
CA ALA A 101 20.99 -45.43 -22.10
C ALA A 101 21.90 -46.44 -22.90
N PRO A 102 22.65 -47.42 -22.28
CA PRO A 102 22.85 -47.82 -20.86
C PRO A 102 24.34 -48.14 -20.39
N HIS A 103 24.48 -48.46 -19.08
CA HIS A 103 25.61 -49.02 -18.26
C HIS A 103 26.28 -50.33 -18.81
N PRO A 104 27.39 -50.96 -18.26
CA PRO A 104 27.90 -50.98 -16.85
C PRO A 104 29.46 -51.14 -16.63
N GLY A 105 29.92 -51.15 -15.36
CA GLY A 105 31.15 -51.89 -14.95
C GLY A 105 31.94 -51.35 -13.73
N ALA A 106 31.73 -51.93 -12.55
CA ALA A 106 32.57 -51.76 -11.33
C ALA A 106 33.87 -52.61 -11.39
N PRO A 107 34.90 -52.42 -10.53
CA PRO A 107 34.87 -52.93 -9.14
C PRO A 107 35.65 -52.12 -8.05
N HIS A 108 35.31 -52.40 -6.78
CA HIS A 108 36.04 -52.11 -5.51
C HIS A 108 37.35 -52.91 -5.38
N PRO A 109 38.37 -52.54 -4.56
CA PRO A 109 38.36 -52.54 -3.06
C PRO A 109 39.22 -51.39 -2.42
N GLY A 110 39.36 -51.11 -1.12
CA GLY A 110 38.98 -51.66 0.20
C GLY A 110 39.67 -50.78 1.29
N ALA A 111 39.08 -50.73 2.50
CA ALA A 111 39.46 -49.90 3.68
C ALA A 111 40.80 -50.36 4.36
N PRO A 112 41.37 -49.75 5.45
CA PRO A 112 40.67 -49.28 6.68
C PRO A 112 41.22 -48.04 7.45
N HIS A 113 40.43 -47.60 8.44
CA HIS A 113 40.66 -46.55 9.46
C HIS A 113 41.86 -46.79 10.41
N PRO A 114 42.31 -45.74 11.15
CA PRO A 114 42.03 -45.64 12.60
C PRO A 114 41.81 -44.18 13.11
N VAL A 115 40.82 -43.90 13.98
CA VAL A 115 40.83 -43.77 15.47
C VAL A 115 40.81 -42.31 15.98
N ALA A 116 39.90 -42.05 16.93
CA ALA A 116 39.67 -40.80 17.66
C ALA A 116 40.70 -40.53 18.78
N PRO A 117 40.72 -39.31 19.35
CA PRO A 117 41.15 -39.11 20.73
C PRO A 117 40.17 -38.29 21.60
N HIS A 118 40.04 -38.73 22.86
CA HIS A 118 39.74 -37.98 24.09
C HIS A 118 40.66 -38.57 25.19
N PRO A 119 40.89 -38.00 26.39
CA PRO A 119 40.66 -36.64 26.92
C PRO A 119 41.93 -36.02 27.58
N GLY A 120 41.90 -34.74 27.99
CA GLY A 120 42.92 -34.13 28.85
C GLY A 120 42.39 -32.90 29.60
N GLU A 121 42.36 -32.97 30.92
CA GLU A 121 41.91 -31.93 31.86
C GLU A 121 42.96 -30.83 32.11
N SER A 122 42.53 -29.57 32.22
CA SER A 122 43.03 -28.65 33.26
C SER A 122 42.09 -27.45 33.50
N ARG A 123 41.51 -27.47 34.71
CA ARG A 123 41.00 -26.41 35.61
C ARG A 123 40.32 -25.13 35.08
N ALA A 124 39.11 -24.94 35.62
CA ALA A 124 38.22 -23.78 35.61
C ALA A 124 38.81 -22.47 36.21
N PRO A 125 38.16 -21.33 35.91
CA PRO A 125 37.59 -20.46 36.92
C PRO A 125 36.07 -20.70 37.03
N THR A 126 35.62 -20.67 38.26
CA THR A 126 34.25 -20.87 38.73
C THR A 126 33.32 -19.72 38.36
N GLY A 127 32.09 -20.06 37.96
CA GLY A 127 30.88 -19.22 38.08
C GLY A 127 30.81 -18.03 37.13
N ASP A 128 30.28 -18.26 35.92
CA ASP A 128 29.67 -17.22 35.06
C ASP A 128 29.03 -17.88 33.82
N GLY A 129 27.82 -18.44 33.94
CA GLY A 129 26.89 -18.71 32.82
C GLY A 129 27.48 -19.17 31.49
N ALA A 130 28.50 -20.05 31.50
CA ALA A 130 29.40 -20.26 30.37
C ALA A 130 28.70 -20.90 29.16
N ASN A 131 27.58 -21.58 29.40
CA ASN A 131 26.78 -22.22 28.37
C ASN A 131 25.58 -21.36 27.91
N ALA A 132 25.59 -20.04 28.12
CA ALA A 132 24.56 -19.13 27.64
C ALA A 132 24.99 -18.37 26.37
N SER A 133 24.07 -18.14 25.44
CA SER A 133 24.34 -17.29 24.28
C SER A 133 24.63 -15.84 24.72
N PRO A 134 25.39 -15.02 23.96
CA PRO A 134 25.68 -13.63 24.32
C PRO A 134 24.40 -12.79 24.56
N ILE A 135 23.34 -13.07 23.81
CA ILE A 135 22.03 -12.43 23.94
C ILE A 135 21.32 -12.88 25.22
N ALA A 136 21.39 -14.17 25.58
CA ALA A 136 20.81 -14.69 26.82
C ALA A 136 21.48 -14.08 28.06
N ARG A 137 22.81 -13.89 28.03
CA ARG A 137 23.56 -13.22 29.11
C ARG A 137 23.13 -11.78 29.33
N ARG A 138 22.98 -11.02 28.24
CA ARG A 138 22.56 -9.62 28.29
C ARG A 138 21.16 -9.47 28.91
N ILE A 139 20.22 -10.31 28.48
CA ILE A 139 18.82 -10.27 28.97
C ILE A 139 18.73 -10.74 30.43
N ALA A 140 19.53 -11.73 30.83
CA ALA A 140 19.56 -12.20 32.20
C ALA A 140 20.10 -11.13 33.17
N ALA A 141 21.13 -10.38 32.75
CA ALA A 141 21.63 -9.23 33.52
C ALA A 141 20.58 -8.12 33.65
N ASP A 142 19.85 -7.82 32.57
CA ASP A 142 18.82 -6.78 32.57
C ASP A 142 17.58 -7.16 33.39
N GLN A 143 17.24 -8.45 33.49
CA GLN A 143 16.07 -8.95 34.21
C GLN A 143 16.37 -9.54 35.59
N GLY A 144 17.64 -9.50 36.03
CA GLY A 144 18.07 -10.07 37.31
C GLY A 144 17.90 -11.59 37.41
N VAL A 145 17.92 -12.30 36.28
CA VAL A 145 17.75 -13.75 36.21
C VAL A 145 19.11 -14.43 36.41
N ASP A 146 19.18 -15.33 37.38
CA ASP A 146 20.37 -16.15 37.63
C ASP A 146 20.48 -17.27 36.58
N LEU A 147 21.44 -17.14 35.66
CA LEU A 147 21.68 -18.07 34.56
C LEU A 147 22.02 -19.49 35.03
N ASP A 148 22.54 -19.65 36.25
CA ASP A 148 22.87 -20.97 36.80
C ASP A 148 21.59 -21.77 37.17
N ARG A 149 20.44 -21.11 37.18
CA ARG A 149 19.11 -21.71 37.45
C ARG A 149 18.26 -21.91 36.21
N VAL A 150 18.78 -21.55 35.03
CA VAL A 150 18.06 -21.64 33.77
C VAL A 150 18.51 -22.87 33.00
N GLN A 151 17.59 -23.81 32.76
CA GLN A 151 17.86 -25.00 31.96
C GLN A 151 17.83 -24.63 30.47
N GLY A 152 18.95 -24.83 29.77
CA GLY A 152 19.03 -24.57 28.32
C GLY A 152 18.23 -25.58 27.50
N SER A 153 17.34 -25.10 26.64
CA SER A 153 16.47 -25.92 25.78
C SER A 153 17.12 -26.35 24.45
N VAL A 154 18.29 -25.81 24.12
CA VAL A 154 18.98 -26.07 22.85
C VAL A 154 19.90 -27.28 22.94
N ARG A 155 20.10 -28.00 21.82
CA ARG A 155 21.01 -29.15 21.68
C ARG A 155 22.40 -28.80 22.24
N GLY A 156 22.87 -29.58 23.23
CA GLY A 156 24.08 -29.30 24.00
C GLY A 156 23.87 -28.53 25.31
N GLY A 157 22.62 -28.32 25.75
CA GLY A 157 22.27 -27.70 27.03
C GLY A 157 22.51 -26.18 27.06
N ARG A 158 22.61 -25.54 25.88
CA ARG A 158 22.91 -24.12 25.75
C ARG A 158 21.68 -23.27 26.08
N ILE A 159 21.85 -22.25 26.91
CA ILE A 159 20.78 -21.36 27.38
C ILE A 159 20.52 -20.30 26.30
N SER A 160 19.28 -20.27 25.81
CA SER A 160 18.77 -19.35 24.80
C SER A 160 18.04 -18.16 25.43
N LYS A 161 17.73 -17.15 24.60
CA LYS A 161 16.89 -16.01 25.01
C LYS A 161 15.52 -16.46 25.53
N ALA A 162 14.93 -17.50 24.93
CA ALA A 162 13.62 -18.00 25.34
C ALA A 162 13.65 -18.58 26.76
N ASP A 163 14.75 -19.25 27.14
CA ASP A 163 14.89 -19.88 28.45
C ASP A 163 15.00 -18.84 29.57
N VAL A 164 15.73 -17.74 29.33
CA VAL A 164 15.86 -16.62 30.28
C VAL A 164 14.52 -15.89 30.47
N LEU A 165 13.78 -15.67 29.38
CA LEU A 165 12.46 -15.02 29.44
C LEU A 165 11.42 -15.89 30.12
N ALA A 166 11.49 -17.22 29.95
CA ALA A 166 10.65 -18.16 30.68
C ALA A 166 10.96 -18.15 32.19
N ALA A 167 12.24 -18.16 32.55
CA ALA A 167 12.67 -18.10 33.95
C ALA A 167 12.32 -16.77 34.65
N ALA A 168 12.26 -15.66 33.91
CA ALA A 168 11.80 -14.37 34.43
C ALA A 168 10.29 -14.33 34.69
N GLY A 169 9.50 -15.20 34.04
CA GLY A 169 8.04 -15.27 34.15
C GLY A 169 7.52 -16.06 35.34
N ASP A 170 8.32 -16.98 35.90
CA ASP A 170 7.89 -17.93 36.94
C ASP A 170 8.21 -17.50 38.38
N GLY A 171 8.55 -16.22 38.58
CA GLY A 171 8.81 -15.64 39.90
C GLY A 171 7.55 -15.28 40.69
N SER A 172 6.85 -16.26 41.26
CA SER A 172 5.99 -16.03 42.43
C SER A 172 6.06 -17.22 43.39
N PRO A 173 6.35 -17.00 44.70
CA PRO A 173 6.56 -18.09 45.65
C PRO A 173 5.23 -18.78 45.99
N ALA A 174 5.28 -20.12 45.96
CA ALA A 174 4.22 -20.98 46.44
C ALA A 174 4.11 -20.93 47.98
N SER A 175 2.88 -20.96 48.48
CA SER A 175 2.55 -21.42 49.84
C SER A 175 1.21 -22.15 49.82
N ASP A 176 1.14 -23.17 50.67
CA ASP A 176 0.24 -24.33 50.70
C ASP A 176 -1.30 -24.08 50.82
N VAL A 177 -2.07 -24.93 50.12
CA VAL A 177 -3.13 -25.89 50.56
C VAL A 177 -3.71 -25.69 51.99
N ALA A 178 -5.01 -25.71 52.36
CA ALA A 178 -6.37 -25.91 51.81
C ALA A 178 -7.40 -25.61 52.98
N PRO A 179 -8.69 -26.06 53.02
CA PRO A 179 -9.86 -25.72 52.20
C PRO A 179 -11.15 -25.31 52.98
N ALA A 180 -12.19 -24.91 52.22
CA ALA A 180 -13.65 -25.07 52.42
C ALA A 180 -14.46 -24.15 53.38
N GLY A 181 -15.57 -23.59 52.85
CA GLY A 181 -16.70 -23.06 53.64
C GLY A 181 -17.73 -22.26 52.83
N ASN A 182 -18.93 -22.84 52.65
CA ASN A 182 -20.12 -22.32 51.95
C ASN A 182 -20.78 -21.06 52.57
N GLY A 183 -21.50 -20.28 51.74
CA GLY A 183 -22.79 -19.66 52.10
C GLY A 183 -22.86 -18.12 52.10
N GLY A 184 -23.64 -17.52 51.19
CA GLY A 184 -24.04 -16.10 51.22
C GLY A 184 -25.27 -15.85 52.13
N PRO A 185 -26.08 -14.80 51.93
CA PRO A 185 -25.81 -13.46 51.38
C PRO A 185 -26.34 -12.30 52.26
N ALA A 186 -26.05 -11.06 51.81
CA ALA A 186 -26.80 -9.81 52.02
C ALA A 186 -26.87 -9.13 53.41
N SER A 187 -26.39 -7.89 53.46
CA SER A 187 -27.16 -6.75 53.98
C SER A 187 -26.58 -5.44 53.45
N ALA A 188 -27.42 -4.69 52.74
CA ALA A 188 -27.23 -3.28 52.44
C ALA A 188 -28.02 -2.48 53.49
N GLU A 189 -27.47 -1.38 53.97
CA GLU A 189 -28.19 -0.10 54.09
C GLU A 189 -27.21 1.07 54.31
N PRO A 190 -27.61 2.31 53.97
CA PRO A 190 -26.73 3.41 53.58
C PRO A 190 -26.61 4.51 54.63
N THR A 191 -25.46 5.18 54.66
CA THR A 191 -25.28 6.53 55.22
C THR A 191 -24.11 7.13 54.43
N GLY A 192 -24.25 8.23 53.69
CA GLY A 192 -24.56 9.56 54.19
C GLY A 192 -23.35 10.43 53.82
N ALA A 193 -23.58 11.43 52.97
CA ALA A 193 -22.55 12.20 52.28
C ALA A 193 -21.64 13.03 53.21
N ALA A 194 -20.35 13.06 52.90
CA ALA A 194 -19.47 14.20 53.13
C ALA A 194 -18.39 14.22 52.05
N SER A 195 -18.46 15.24 51.19
CA SER A 195 -17.48 15.55 50.16
C SER A 195 -16.22 16.12 50.80
N GLU A 196 -15.16 15.32 50.87
CA GLU A 196 -13.81 15.80 51.11
C GLU A 196 -13.03 15.66 49.79
N ALA A 197 -12.52 16.79 49.29
CA ALA A 197 -11.79 16.86 48.03
C ALA A 197 -10.49 16.06 48.14
N ALA A 198 -10.50 14.84 47.58
CA ALA A 198 -9.31 14.01 47.50
C ALA A 198 -8.30 14.62 46.49
N PRO A 199 -6.99 14.56 46.80
CA PRO A 199 -5.96 14.98 45.86
C PRO A 199 -6.08 14.16 44.58
N ILE A 200 -5.98 14.85 43.44
CA ILE A 200 -6.05 14.27 42.10
C ILE A 200 -4.90 13.27 41.96
N SER A 201 -5.19 12.00 42.23
CA SER A 201 -4.25 10.91 41.97
C SER A 201 -4.27 10.64 40.46
N PRO A 202 -3.12 10.39 39.82
CA PRO A 202 -3.09 10.00 38.42
C PRO A 202 -3.94 8.73 38.22
N PRO A 203 -4.64 8.57 37.08
CA PRO A 203 -5.52 7.42 36.88
C PRO A 203 -4.72 6.13 37.03
N VAL A 204 -5.02 5.37 38.09
CA VAL A 204 -4.49 4.03 38.27
C VAL A 204 -5.21 3.15 37.25
N ASN A 205 -4.57 2.92 36.10
CA ASN A 205 -5.04 1.97 35.10
C ASN A 205 -4.99 0.56 35.70
N LYS A 206 -6.07 0.13 36.34
CA LYS A 206 -6.20 -1.25 36.83
C LYS A 206 -6.51 -2.15 35.64
N PRO A 207 -5.71 -3.21 35.38
CA PRO A 207 -6.01 -4.15 34.31
C PRO A 207 -7.34 -4.87 34.58
N GLN A 208 -8.20 -4.91 33.57
CA GLN A 208 -9.49 -5.63 33.62
C GLN A 208 -9.38 -6.92 32.79
N PRO A 209 -9.73 -8.09 33.36
CA PRO A 209 -9.67 -9.35 32.61
C PRO A 209 -10.72 -9.38 31.50
N LEU A 210 -10.30 -9.80 30.30
CA LEU A 210 -11.23 -10.13 29.21
C LEU A 210 -11.97 -11.43 29.56
N THR A 211 -13.30 -11.45 29.41
CA THR A 211 -14.13 -12.62 29.69
C THR A 211 -15.09 -12.92 28.52
N GLY A 212 -15.63 -14.13 28.49
CA GLY A 212 -16.63 -14.56 27.50
C GLY A 212 -16.19 -14.34 26.05
N ALA A 213 -17.04 -13.64 25.27
CA ALA A 213 -16.81 -13.36 23.85
C ALA A 213 -15.53 -12.55 23.59
N ALA A 214 -15.16 -11.62 24.47
CA ALA A 214 -13.95 -10.81 24.30
C ALA A 214 -12.68 -11.66 24.45
N ALA A 215 -12.67 -12.60 25.40
CA ALA A 215 -11.57 -13.55 25.56
C ALA A 215 -11.50 -14.55 24.39
N ALA A 216 -12.65 -14.97 23.85
CA ALA A 216 -12.71 -15.82 22.66
C ALA A 216 -12.16 -15.09 21.42
N LEU A 217 -12.53 -13.84 21.22
CA LEU A 217 -12.00 -13.00 20.14
C LEU A 217 -10.48 -12.88 20.24
N ALA A 218 -9.93 -12.60 21.42
CA ALA A 218 -8.48 -12.52 21.62
C ALA A 218 -7.77 -13.82 21.19
N ARG A 219 -8.29 -14.98 21.60
CA ARG A 219 -7.75 -16.29 21.17
C ARG A 219 -7.83 -16.49 19.66
N HIS A 220 -8.92 -16.08 19.01
CA HIS A 220 -9.03 -16.15 17.55
C HIS A 220 -8.05 -15.21 16.85
N MET A 221 -7.82 -14.01 17.39
CA MET A 221 -6.83 -13.08 16.85
C MET A 221 -5.42 -13.63 16.98
N ASP A 222 -5.07 -14.27 18.09
CA ASP A 222 -3.77 -14.94 18.26
C ASP A 222 -3.62 -16.11 17.29
N ALA A 223 -4.64 -16.95 17.15
CA ALA A 223 -4.63 -18.06 16.18
C ALA A 223 -4.48 -17.57 14.74
N SER A 224 -5.09 -16.42 14.38
CA SER A 224 -4.97 -15.83 13.05
C SER A 224 -3.51 -15.54 12.65
N ARG A 225 -2.60 -15.37 13.62
CA ARG A 225 -1.16 -15.10 13.37
C ARG A 225 -0.46 -16.23 12.62
N GLN A 226 -1.02 -17.44 12.67
CA GLN A 226 -0.49 -18.62 11.99
C GLN A 226 -0.90 -18.70 10.51
N VAL A 227 -1.82 -17.83 10.05
CA VAL A 227 -2.30 -17.82 8.67
C VAL A 227 -1.47 -16.83 7.87
N PRO A 228 -0.62 -17.26 6.92
CA PRO A 228 0.13 -16.37 6.05
C PRO A 228 -0.83 -15.76 5.03
N THR A 229 -1.29 -14.54 5.31
CA THR A 229 -2.26 -13.84 4.47
C THR A 229 -1.57 -12.98 3.43
N ALA A 230 -2.13 -12.94 2.23
CA ALA A 230 -1.89 -11.88 1.25
C ALA A 230 -3.21 -11.17 0.94
N THR A 231 -3.13 -9.98 0.34
CA THR A 231 -4.33 -9.19 0.03
C THR A 231 -4.25 -8.61 -1.38
N SER A 232 -5.32 -8.83 -2.15
CA SER A 232 -5.55 -8.15 -3.42
C SER A 232 -6.59 -7.06 -3.22
N LEU A 233 -6.47 -5.96 -3.96
CA LEU A 233 -7.42 -4.85 -3.92
C LEU A 233 -7.86 -4.53 -5.35
N ARG A 234 -9.13 -4.15 -5.51
CA ARG A 234 -9.69 -3.66 -6.77
C ARG A 234 -10.66 -2.52 -6.48
N THR A 235 -10.53 -1.44 -7.23
CA THR A 235 -11.50 -0.34 -7.20
C THR A 235 -12.48 -0.54 -8.33
N ILE A 236 -13.77 -0.64 -8.01
CA ILE A 236 -14.85 -0.90 -8.98
C ILE A 236 -15.80 0.30 -9.05
N THR A 237 -16.36 0.56 -10.22
CA THR A 237 -17.45 1.53 -10.37
C THR A 237 -18.75 0.95 -9.81
N VAL A 238 -19.57 1.81 -9.19
CA VAL A 238 -20.83 1.37 -8.55
C VAL A 238 -22.07 1.96 -9.21
N THR A 239 -21.94 2.67 -10.33
CA THR A 239 -23.06 3.36 -10.99
C THR A 239 -24.21 2.40 -11.33
N ALA A 240 -23.91 1.27 -12.00
CA ALA A 240 -24.92 0.27 -12.31
C ALA A 240 -25.52 -0.35 -11.04
N LEU A 241 -24.69 -0.62 -10.03
CA LEU A 241 -25.14 -1.16 -8.75
C LEU A 241 -26.10 -0.20 -8.02
N GLU A 242 -25.80 1.11 -8.00
CA GLU A 242 -26.67 2.17 -7.45
C GLU A 242 -28.01 2.21 -8.18
N GLN A 243 -27.99 2.26 -9.51
CA GLN A 243 -29.20 2.31 -10.33
C GLN A 243 -30.07 1.05 -10.18
N ARG A 244 -29.47 -0.14 -10.14
CA ARG A 244 -30.20 -1.40 -9.94
C ARG A 244 -30.82 -1.49 -8.54
N GLN A 245 -30.09 -1.04 -7.52
CA GLN A 245 -30.62 -0.98 -6.16
C GLN A 245 -31.80 0.00 -6.05
N GLU A 246 -31.72 1.14 -6.74
CA GLU A 246 -32.80 2.13 -6.80
C GLU A 246 -34.05 1.56 -7.48
N GLN A 247 -33.91 0.87 -8.62
CA GLN A 247 -35.03 0.18 -9.30
C GLN A 247 -35.74 -0.84 -8.38
N LEU A 248 -34.97 -1.65 -7.65
CA LEU A 248 -35.54 -2.62 -6.70
C LEU A 248 -36.27 -1.93 -5.54
N LYS A 249 -35.72 -0.81 -5.07
CA LYS A 249 -36.33 0.01 -4.01
C LYS A 249 -37.64 0.63 -4.47
N ASP A 250 -37.68 1.16 -5.70
CA ASP A 250 -38.89 1.75 -6.30
C ASP A 250 -39.98 0.69 -6.54
N ALA A 251 -39.59 -0.55 -6.82
CA ALA A 251 -40.49 -1.71 -6.86
C ALA A 251 -40.94 -2.20 -5.47
N GLY A 252 -40.51 -1.54 -4.38
CA GLY A 252 -40.93 -1.85 -3.00
C GLY A 252 -40.09 -2.90 -2.28
N HIS A 253 -38.97 -3.35 -2.85
CA HIS A 253 -38.09 -4.32 -2.21
C HIS A 253 -37.01 -3.65 -1.36
N ARG A 254 -36.80 -4.15 -0.13
CA ARG A 254 -35.79 -3.64 0.81
C ARG A 254 -34.44 -4.32 0.58
N VAL A 255 -33.85 -4.11 -0.59
CA VAL A 255 -32.53 -4.66 -0.95
C VAL A 255 -31.44 -3.61 -0.71
N SER A 256 -30.33 -4.03 -0.10
CA SER A 256 -29.16 -3.16 0.17
C SER A 256 -28.01 -3.50 -0.76
N PHE A 257 -27.02 -2.62 -0.88
CA PHE A 257 -25.79 -2.92 -1.61
C PHE A 257 -25.10 -4.19 -1.10
N THR A 258 -25.08 -4.39 0.21
CA THR A 258 -24.48 -5.57 0.82
C THR A 258 -25.20 -6.85 0.42
N HIS A 259 -26.53 -6.85 0.24
CA HIS A 259 -27.25 -8.01 -0.28
C HIS A 259 -26.79 -8.40 -1.70
N LEU A 260 -26.71 -7.42 -2.60
CA LEU A 260 -26.30 -7.64 -3.98
C LEU A 260 -24.84 -8.12 -4.06
N ILE A 261 -23.94 -7.48 -3.32
CA ILE A 261 -22.52 -7.84 -3.26
C ILE A 261 -22.32 -9.23 -2.64
N ALA A 262 -23.00 -9.53 -1.53
CA ALA A 262 -22.91 -10.83 -0.87
C ALA A 262 -23.42 -11.96 -1.78
N HIS A 263 -24.51 -11.72 -2.51
CA HIS A 263 -25.02 -12.69 -3.48
C HIS A 263 -24.07 -12.87 -4.66
N ALA A 264 -23.51 -11.78 -5.21
CA ALA A 264 -22.52 -11.84 -6.28
C ALA A 264 -21.28 -12.66 -5.87
N ILE A 265 -20.75 -12.42 -4.66
CA ILE A 265 -19.64 -13.21 -4.08
C ILE A 265 -20.01 -14.69 -4.02
N ALA A 266 -21.19 -15.02 -3.50
CA ALA A 266 -21.62 -16.41 -3.35
C ALA A 266 -21.78 -17.13 -4.70
N ARG A 267 -22.32 -16.45 -5.71
CA ARG A 267 -22.47 -16.98 -7.08
C ARG A 267 -21.12 -17.15 -7.77
N VAL A 268 -20.27 -16.13 -7.78
CA VAL A 268 -18.93 -16.21 -8.37
C VAL A 268 -18.09 -17.31 -7.73
N LEU A 269 -18.15 -17.44 -6.40
CA LEU A 269 -17.42 -18.48 -5.68
C LEU A 269 -17.92 -19.88 -6.04
N THR A 270 -19.23 -20.05 -6.24
CA THR A 270 -19.82 -21.37 -6.53
C THR A 270 -19.67 -21.77 -7.99
N GLU A 271 -19.77 -20.81 -8.91
CA GLU A 271 -19.86 -21.06 -10.36
C GLU A 271 -18.51 -20.96 -11.08
N GLU A 272 -17.63 -20.07 -10.60
CA GLU A 272 -16.42 -19.71 -11.34
C GLU A 272 -15.14 -20.00 -10.55
N LEU A 273 -15.10 -19.64 -9.27
CA LEU A 273 -13.88 -19.62 -8.46
C LEU A 273 -14.05 -20.30 -7.09
N PRO A 274 -14.37 -21.61 -7.04
CA PRO A 274 -14.51 -22.35 -5.78
C PRO A 274 -13.21 -22.39 -4.96
N VAL A 275 -12.06 -22.20 -5.62
CA VAL A 275 -10.75 -22.13 -4.96
C VAL A 275 -10.68 -21.10 -3.83
N MET A 276 -11.46 -20.02 -3.93
CA MET A 276 -11.47 -18.95 -2.92
C MET A 276 -12.14 -19.37 -1.60
N ALA A 277 -12.91 -20.46 -1.57
CA ALA A 277 -13.44 -21.06 -0.34
C ALA A 277 -12.53 -22.15 0.23
N HIS A 278 -11.48 -22.56 -0.48
CA HIS A 278 -10.59 -23.59 0.02
C HIS A 278 -9.79 -23.05 1.21
N HIS A 279 -9.62 -23.88 2.25
CA HIS A 279 -8.85 -23.50 3.43
C HIS A 279 -7.75 -24.51 3.72
N PHE A 280 -6.72 -24.03 4.41
CA PHE A 280 -5.60 -24.86 4.83
C PHE A 280 -5.93 -25.65 6.08
N VAL A 281 -5.53 -26.92 6.10
CA VAL A 281 -5.65 -27.80 7.26
C VAL A 281 -4.43 -28.72 7.32
N GLU A 282 -3.96 -29.02 8.52
CA GLU A 282 -2.98 -30.09 8.73
C GLU A 282 -3.67 -31.37 9.15
N ILE A 283 -3.44 -32.45 8.39
CA ILE A 283 -3.92 -33.80 8.70
C ILE A 283 -2.67 -34.66 8.83
N ASP A 284 -2.50 -35.29 10.00
CA ASP A 284 -1.33 -36.12 10.31
C ASP A 284 0.01 -35.40 10.08
N GLY A 285 0.08 -34.11 10.45
CA GLY A 285 1.27 -33.26 10.31
C GLY A 285 1.62 -32.88 8.87
N LYS A 286 0.74 -33.16 7.90
CA LYS A 286 0.93 -32.80 6.50
C LYS A 286 0.00 -31.68 6.06
N PRO A 287 0.48 -30.71 5.27
CA PRO A 287 -0.34 -29.61 4.77
C PRO A 287 -1.35 -30.14 3.73
N HIS A 288 -2.62 -29.81 3.91
CA HIS A 288 -3.70 -30.13 3.00
C HIS A 288 -4.51 -28.88 2.65
N ARG A 289 -5.07 -28.91 1.45
CA ARG A 289 -6.09 -27.95 1.00
C ARG A 289 -7.45 -28.65 1.08
N LEU A 290 -8.32 -28.19 1.97
CA LEU A 290 -9.67 -28.73 2.08
C LEU A 290 -10.65 -27.96 1.20
N GLN A 291 -11.53 -28.71 0.54
CA GLN A 291 -12.57 -28.20 -0.33
C GLN A 291 -13.92 -28.60 0.27
N ASP A 292 -14.66 -27.65 0.83
CA ASP A 292 -15.94 -27.93 1.46
C ASP A 292 -17.05 -28.25 0.44
N GLY A 293 -16.86 -27.89 -0.83
CA GLY A 293 -17.83 -28.11 -1.91
C GLY A 293 -19.06 -27.20 -1.87
N ALA A 294 -19.11 -26.25 -0.92
CA ALA A 294 -20.21 -25.31 -0.72
C ALA A 294 -19.69 -23.92 -0.34
N CYS A 295 -20.45 -22.89 -0.69
CA CYS A 295 -20.18 -21.52 -0.26
C CYS A 295 -20.81 -21.25 1.11
N ASN A 296 -20.05 -21.40 2.20
CA ASN A 296 -20.53 -21.07 3.54
C ASN A 296 -20.15 -19.61 3.85
N LEU A 297 -21.06 -18.70 3.54
CA LEU A 297 -20.81 -17.26 3.58
C LEU A 297 -21.03 -16.70 4.99
N GLY A 298 -19.94 -16.31 5.65
CA GLY A 298 -19.96 -15.51 6.88
C GLY A 298 -20.30 -14.05 6.60
N LEU A 299 -21.12 -13.44 7.47
CA LEU A 299 -21.52 -12.04 7.37
C LEU A 299 -21.07 -11.30 8.62
N ALA A 300 -20.09 -10.42 8.51
CA ALA A 300 -19.66 -9.60 9.64
C ALA A 300 -20.73 -8.56 10.01
N VAL A 301 -21.34 -8.73 11.18
CA VAL A 301 -22.35 -7.84 11.76
C VAL A 301 -21.76 -7.15 12.98
N ASP A 302 -21.66 -5.83 12.90
CA ASP A 302 -21.25 -4.98 14.01
C ASP A 302 -22.47 -4.66 14.89
N LEU A 303 -22.40 -5.06 16.16
CA LEU A 303 -23.46 -4.92 17.14
C LEU A 303 -23.06 -3.90 18.20
N GLU A 304 -23.88 -2.87 18.39
CA GLU A 304 -23.74 -1.92 19.47
C GLU A 304 -24.58 -2.37 20.67
N LYS A 305 -23.94 -2.55 21.82
CA LYS A 305 -24.61 -2.88 23.08
C LYS A 305 -25.14 -1.62 23.74
N ALA A 306 -26.06 -1.80 24.69
CA ALA A 306 -26.68 -0.70 25.42
C ALA A 306 -25.69 0.18 26.22
N ASP A 307 -24.51 -0.34 26.54
CA ASP A 307 -23.40 0.36 27.21
C ASP A 307 -22.47 1.11 26.22
N GLY A 308 -22.80 1.13 24.93
CA GLY A 308 -21.99 1.72 23.87
C GLY A 308 -20.82 0.84 23.41
N ALA A 309 -20.59 -0.33 24.02
CA ALA A 309 -19.57 -1.26 23.57
C ALA A 309 -20.00 -1.91 22.24
N ARG A 310 -19.06 -2.00 21.30
CA ARG A 310 -19.28 -2.67 20.02
C ARG A 310 -18.76 -4.10 20.07
N THR A 311 -19.44 -5.02 19.38
CA THR A 311 -19.01 -6.42 19.27
C THR A 311 -19.29 -6.91 17.86
N LEU A 312 -18.30 -7.53 17.24
CA LEU A 312 -18.44 -8.14 15.93
C LEU A 312 -18.90 -9.60 16.08
N ILE A 313 -19.96 -9.97 15.37
CA ILE A 313 -20.43 -11.36 15.25
C ILE A 313 -20.50 -11.72 13.77
N VAL A 314 -20.19 -12.98 13.43
CA VAL A 314 -20.18 -13.48 12.05
C VAL A 314 -21.13 -14.67 11.91
N PRO A 315 -22.45 -14.46 11.73
CA PRO A 315 -23.35 -15.53 11.33
C PRO A 315 -23.04 -16.06 9.93
N VAL A 316 -23.41 -17.32 9.66
CA VAL A 316 -23.06 -18.06 8.44
C VAL A 316 -24.30 -18.48 7.67
N ILE A 317 -24.42 -18.06 6.41
CA ILE A 317 -25.36 -18.63 5.45
C ILE A 317 -24.71 -19.87 4.83
N ARG A 318 -25.27 -21.05 5.08
CA ARG A 318 -24.78 -22.31 4.51
C ARG A 318 -25.14 -22.41 3.03
N ASP A 319 -24.19 -22.88 2.24
CA ASP A 319 -24.30 -23.08 0.77
C ASP A 319 -25.00 -21.93 0.03
N ALA A 320 -24.61 -20.70 0.38
CA ALA A 320 -25.24 -19.45 -0.04
C ALA A 320 -25.34 -19.28 -1.56
N GLY A 321 -24.40 -19.86 -2.31
CA GLY A 321 -24.35 -19.72 -3.77
C GLY A 321 -25.38 -20.57 -4.52
N ARG A 322 -26.04 -21.53 -3.85
CA ARG A 322 -27.13 -22.32 -4.43
C ARG A 322 -28.51 -21.72 -4.20
N LEU A 323 -28.64 -20.75 -3.30
CA LEU A 323 -29.91 -20.10 -3.01
C LEU A 323 -30.30 -19.16 -4.16
N GLY A 324 -31.57 -19.15 -4.53
CA GLY A 324 -32.14 -18.06 -5.33
C GLY A 324 -32.09 -16.74 -4.56
N PHE A 325 -32.11 -15.59 -5.24
CA PHE A 325 -31.88 -14.29 -4.61
C PHE A 325 -32.91 -13.98 -3.52
N ALA A 326 -34.18 -14.28 -3.76
CA ALA A 326 -35.23 -14.07 -2.76
C ALA A 326 -35.02 -14.94 -1.49
N GLU A 327 -34.52 -16.16 -1.65
CA GLU A 327 -34.22 -17.06 -0.53
C GLU A 327 -32.97 -16.60 0.23
N PHE A 328 -31.95 -16.17 -0.52
CA PHE A 328 -30.72 -15.61 0.01
C PHE A 328 -30.99 -14.38 0.88
N VAL A 329 -31.80 -13.42 0.41
CA VAL A 329 -32.17 -12.22 1.18
C VAL A 329 -32.92 -12.61 2.46
N ARG A 330 -33.89 -13.53 2.40
CA ARG A 330 -34.58 -14.01 3.61
C ARG A 330 -33.63 -14.65 4.61
N ALA A 331 -32.69 -15.48 4.15
CA ALA A 331 -31.69 -16.11 5.01
C ALA A 331 -30.75 -15.06 5.65
N TYR A 332 -30.32 -14.09 4.85
CA TYR A 332 -29.51 -12.95 5.29
C TYR A 332 -30.21 -12.15 6.39
N ASP A 333 -31.43 -11.66 6.12
CA ASP A 333 -32.18 -10.83 7.05
C ASP A 333 -32.50 -11.58 8.35
N THR A 334 -32.89 -12.86 8.25
CA THR A 334 -33.14 -13.71 9.43
C THR A 334 -31.92 -13.79 10.34
N LEU A 335 -30.72 -13.99 9.77
CA LEU A 335 -29.49 -14.07 10.56
C LEU A 335 -29.11 -12.71 11.17
N VAL A 336 -29.28 -11.61 10.44
CA VAL A 336 -29.01 -10.26 10.97
C VAL A 336 -29.98 -9.89 12.09
N GLU A 337 -31.26 -10.22 11.97
CA GLU A 337 -32.25 -10.03 13.02
C GLU A 337 -31.92 -10.86 14.26
N LYS A 338 -31.59 -12.14 14.09
CA LYS A 338 -31.12 -12.99 15.20
C LYS A 338 -29.85 -12.46 15.85
N ALA A 339 -28.89 -11.95 15.07
CA ALA A 339 -27.66 -11.36 15.59
C ALA A 339 -27.96 -10.16 16.50
N ARG A 340 -28.83 -9.26 16.05
CA ARG A 340 -29.26 -8.08 16.83
C ARG A 340 -30.07 -8.46 18.06
N ALA A 341 -30.89 -9.52 17.98
CA ALA A 341 -31.67 -10.04 19.09
C ALA A 341 -30.86 -10.91 20.07
N GLY A 342 -29.60 -11.23 19.76
CA GLY A 342 -28.78 -12.15 20.55
C GLY A 342 -29.31 -13.61 20.53
N ALA A 343 -30.00 -14.00 19.46
CA ALA A 343 -30.70 -15.28 19.32
C ALA A 343 -30.03 -16.27 18.35
N LEU A 344 -28.77 -16.03 17.98
CA LEU A 344 -28.00 -16.92 17.12
C LEU A 344 -27.65 -18.22 17.85
N THR A 345 -27.73 -19.34 17.13
CA THR A 345 -27.27 -20.64 17.63
C THR A 345 -25.78 -20.84 17.38
N ALA A 346 -25.16 -21.81 18.05
CA ALA A 346 -23.74 -22.13 17.84
C ALA A 346 -23.46 -22.59 16.39
N ASP A 347 -24.38 -23.32 15.77
CA ASP A 347 -24.25 -23.81 14.39
C ASP A 347 -24.28 -22.68 13.35
N GLU A 348 -25.00 -21.60 13.65
CA GLU A 348 -25.08 -20.38 12.85
C GLU A 348 -23.80 -19.52 12.95
N LEU A 349 -22.91 -19.79 13.91
CA LEU A 349 -21.68 -19.03 14.15
C LEU A 349 -20.40 -19.77 13.69
N THR A 350 -20.55 -20.95 13.11
CA THR A 350 -19.40 -21.82 12.77
C THR A 350 -19.40 -22.22 11.31
N GLY A 351 -18.22 -22.56 10.77
CA GLY A 351 -18.08 -23.17 9.46
C GLY A 351 -18.20 -22.23 8.25
N ALA A 352 -18.02 -20.93 8.43
CA ALA A 352 -17.81 -20.02 7.30
C ALA A 352 -16.44 -20.30 6.67
N ASN A 353 -16.41 -20.45 5.34
CA ASN A 353 -15.18 -20.63 4.56
C ASN A 353 -14.82 -19.40 3.72
N ILE A 354 -15.78 -18.49 3.54
CA ILE A 354 -15.59 -17.13 3.06
C ILE A 354 -16.37 -16.17 3.96
N THR A 355 -15.86 -14.97 4.21
CA THR A 355 -16.57 -13.93 4.99
C THR A 355 -16.66 -12.63 4.21
N LEU A 356 -17.83 -11.97 4.23
CA LEU A 356 -17.99 -10.59 3.79
C LEU A 356 -18.01 -9.65 5.01
N THR A 357 -17.20 -8.59 4.96
CA THR A 357 -17.23 -7.48 5.92
C THR A 357 -17.43 -6.14 5.21
N ASN A 358 -18.19 -5.23 5.83
CA ASN A 358 -18.53 -3.94 5.23
C ASN A 358 -18.34 -2.78 6.21
N PRO A 359 -17.11 -2.24 6.34
CA PRO A 359 -16.85 -1.00 7.06
C PRO A 359 -17.15 0.26 6.23
N GLY A 360 -17.68 0.15 5.01
CA GLY A 360 -18.00 1.29 4.16
C GLY A 360 -18.95 2.33 4.80
N PRO A 361 -20.02 1.95 5.53
CA PRO A 361 -20.93 2.90 6.17
C PRO A 361 -20.29 3.85 7.19
N ILE A 362 -19.13 3.49 7.76
CA ILE A 362 -18.38 4.34 8.70
C ILE A 362 -17.24 5.13 8.01
N GLY A 363 -17.22 5.15 6.67
CA GLY A 363 -16.27 5.93 5.86
C GLY A 363 -14.93 5.24 5.60
N THR A 364 -14.77 3.95 5.96
CA THR A 364 -13.55 3.21 5.66
C THR A 364 -13.43 2.93 4.16
N ILE A 365 -12.41 3.49 3.51
CA ILE A 365 -12.21 3.36 2.05
C ILE A 365 -11.74 1.97 1.62
N ALA A 366 -10.97 1.28 2.47
CA ALA A 366 -10.43 -0.05 2.23
C ALA A 366 -10.07 -0.68 3.60
N SER A 367 -10.22 -1.99 3.72
CA SER A 367 -9.89 -2.74 4.93
C SER A 367 -9.07 -3.98 4.55
N VAL A 368 -8.07 -4.30 5.38
CA VAL A 368 -7.25 -5.51 5.25
C VAL A 368 -7.49 -6.36 6.51
N PRO A 369 -8.56 -7.17 6.55
CA PRO A 369 -8.92 -7.93 7.73
C PRO A 369 -7.93 -9.06 8.00
N ARG A 370 -7.82 -9.48 9.26
CA ARG A 370 -7.09 -10.71 9.63
C ARG A 370 -7.94 -11.92 9.28
N LEU A 371 -7.40 -12.85 8.49
CA LEU A 371 -8.08 -14.10 8.12
C LEU A 371 -8.10 -15.06 9.30
N MET A 372 -9.24 -15.71 9.54
CA MET A 372 -9.40 -16.68 10.62
C MET A 372 -8.96 -18.09 10.17
N VAL A 373 -8.46 -18.89 11.10
CA VAL A 373 -8.16 -20.31 10.84
C VAL A 373 -9.44 -21.02 10.39
N GLY A 374 -9.33 -21.86 9.36
CA GLY A 374 -10.46 -22.55 8.75
C GLY A 374 -11.22 -21.75 7.68
N GLN A 375 -10.76 -20.55 7.33
CA GLN A 375 -11.30 -19.75 6.23
C GLN A 375 -10.29 -19.61 5.09
N GLY A 376 -10.77 -19.61 3.85
CA GLY A 376 -9.94 -19.34 2.68
C GLY A 376 -9.75 -17.84 2.43
N THR A 377 -10.84 -17.07 2.54
CA THR A 377 -10.87 -15.67 2.10
C THR A 377 -11.79 -14.80 2.98
N ILE A 378 -11.42 -13.55 3.22
CA ILE A 378 -12.33 -12.48 3.66
C ILE A 378 -12.37 -11.42 2.57
N VAL A 379 -13.59 -11.07 2.14
CA VAL A 379 -13.85 -9.93 1.26
C VAL A 379 -14.27 -8.73 2.09
N ALA A 380 -13.62 -7.58 1.93
CA ALA A 380 -14.05 -6.34 2.55
C ALA A 380 -14.53 -5.32 1.51
N THR A 381 -15.62 -4.62 1.83
CA THR A 381 -16.19 -3.55 1.00
C THR A 381 -15.97 -2.19 1.64
N GLY A 382 -15.40 -1.26 0.87
CA GLY A 382 -15.13 0.11 1.30
C GLY A 382 -16.34 1.04 1.17
N ALA A 383 -16.13 2.29 1.55
CA ALA A 383 -17.10 3.36 1.37
C ALA A 383 -17.37 3.62 -0.12
N ILE A 384 -18.64 3.84 -0.46
CA ILE A 384 -19.05 4.26 -1.79
C ILE A 384 -18.91 5.79 -1.87
N GLY A 385 -18.14 6.28 -2.83
CA GLY A 385 -17.95 7.72 -3.01
C GLY A 385 -17.18 8.05 -4.28
N TYR A 386 -17.04 9.35 -4.56
CA TYR A 386 -16.15 9.78 -5.63
C TYR A 386 -14.68 9.47 -5.27
N PRO A 387 -13.82 9.22 -6.27
CA PRO A 387 -12.39 9.09 -6.04
C PRO A 387 -11.85 10.27 -5.20
N PRO A 388 -10.81 10.05 -4.36
CA PRO A 388 -10.22 11.10 -3.54
C PRO A 388 -9.90 12.35 -4.37
N GLY A 389 -10.26 13.53 -3.86
CA GLY A 389 -10.12 14.81 -4.56
C GLY A 389 -11.29 15.19 -5.47
N LEU A 390 -12.22 14.27 -5.77
CA LEU A 390 -13.39 14.54 -6.62
C LEU A 390 -14.70 14.71 -5.84
N GLY A 391 -14.68 14.69 -4.50
CA GLY A 391 -15.91 14.72 -3.69
C GLY A 391 -16.87 15.89 -3.99
N SER A 392 -16.33 17.09 -4.25
CA SER A 392 -17.12 18.30 -4.51
C SER A 392 -17.46 18.53 -5.99
N ILE A 393 -16.71 17.93 -6.91
CA ILE A 393 -16.82 18.19 -8.36
C ILE A 393 -17.23 16.97 -9.17
N GLY A 394 -17.22 15.77 -8.59
CA GLY A 394 -17.39 14.49 -9.28
C GLY A 394 -18.67 14.43 -10.10
N ALA A 395 -19.79 14.85 -9.51
CA ALA A 395 -21.07 14.94 -10.21
C ALA A 395 -21.02 15.91 -11.40
N MET A 396 -20.35 17.05 -11.26
CA MET A 396 -20.28 18.09 -12.29
C MET A 396 -19.50 17.63 -13.52
N ILE A 397 -18.42 16.88 -13.30
CA ILE A 397 -17.52 16.40 -14.36
C ILE A 397 -17.94 15.05 -14.95
N GLY A 398 -19.03 14.45 -14.46
CA GLY A 398 -19.45 13.10 -14.88
C GLY A 398 -18.50 12.01 -14.38
N ALA A 399 -17.86 12.20 -13.23
CA ALA A 399 -17.12 11.12 -12.59
C ALA A 399 -18.10 10.09 -12.04
N GLU A 400 -17.68 8.83 -12.03
CA GLU A 400 -18.43 7.75 -11.38
C GLU A 400 -18.04 7.63 -9.91
N LYS A 401 -18.99 7.20 -9.07
CA LYS A 401 -18.65 6.75 -7.73
C LYS A 401 -17.99 5.38 -7.81
N VAL A 402 -17.05 5.15 -6.89
CA VAL A 402 -16.28 3.93 -6.78
C VAL A 402 -16.39 3.34 -5.39
N MET A 403 -16.09 2.04 -5.30
CA MET A 403 -15.90 1.31 -4.06
C MET A 403 -14.65 0.45 -4.17
N THR A 404 -13.81 0.46 -3.14
CA THR A 404 -12.68 -0.49 -3.06
C THR A 404 -13.18 -1.81 -2.49
N VAL A 405 -12.90 -2.91 -3.17
CA VAL A 405 -13.12 -4.27 -2.69
C VAL A 405 -11.77 -4.92 -2.46
N THR A 406 -11.57 -5.49 -1.27
CA THR A 406 -10.34 -6.22 -0.93
C THR A 406 -10.64 -7.70 -0.74
N SER A 407 -9.66 -8.54 -1.06
CA SER A 407 -9.69 -9.99 -0.84
C SER A 407 -8.44 -10.35 -0.07
N THR A 408 -8.59 -10.66 1.22
CA THR A 408 -7.51 -11.18 2.06
C THR A 408 -7.65 -12.70 2.16
N TYR A 409 -6.62 -13.43 1.73
CA TYR A 409 -6.68 -14.88 1.50
C TYR A 409 -5.46 -15.60 2.06
N ASP A 410 -5.60 -16.90 2.35
CA ASP A 410 -4.52 -17.77 2.81
C ASP A 410 -3.59 -18.11 1.64
N HIS A 411 -2.40 -17.50 1.62
CA HIS A 411 -1.46 -17.62 0.50
C HIS A 411 -0.80 -19.00 0.41
N ARG A 412 -1.06 -19.91 1.36
CA ARG A 412 -0.62 -21.31 1.27
C ARG A 412 -1.44 -22.11 0.26
N VAL A 413 -2.73 -21.77 0.09
CA VAL A 413 -3.68 -22.56 -0.71
C VAL A 413 -4.35 -21.78 -1.83
N ILE A 414 -4.30 -20.45 -1.79
CA ILE A 414 -4.86 -19.54 -2.79
C ILE A 414 -3.74 -18.64 -3.32
N GLN A 415 -3.64 -18.53 -4.64
CA GLN A 415 -2.62 -17.72 -5.32
C GLN A 415 -3.11 -16.29 -5.58
N GLY A 416 -2.19 -15.32 -5.66
CA GLY A 416 -2.55 -13.92 -5.95
C GLY A 416 -3.27 -13.71 -7.28
N ALA A 417 -2.95 -14.51 -8.30
CA ALA A 417 -3.69 -14.48 -9.57
C ALA A 417 -5.14 -14.96 -9.41
N GLU A 418 -5.43 -15.92 -8.53
CA GLU A 418 -6.78 -16.42 -8.25
C GLU A 418 -7.59 -15.37 -7.50
N SER A 419 -7.00 -14.74 -6.47
CA SER A 419 -7.63 -13.63 -5.74
C SER A 419 -7.90 -12.41 -6.64
N GLY A 420 -6.95 -12.04 -7.51
CA GLY A 420 -7.14 -10.97 -8.48
C GLY A 420 -8.26 -11.26 -9.49
N ARG A 421 -8.33 -12.50 -10.00
CA ARG A 421 -9.45 -12.97 -10.85
C ARG A 421 -10.77 -13.01 -10.09
N PHE A 422 -10.77 -13.33 -8.81
CA PHE A 422 -11.99 -13.33 -7.99
C PHE A 422 -12.58 -11.93 -7.87
N LEU A 423 -11.75 -10.93 -7.59
CA LEU A 423 -12.20 -9.53 -7.59
C LEU A 423 -12.66 -9.07 -8.98
N GLN A 424 -12.02 -9.55 -10.05
CA GLN A 424 -12.46 -9.30 -11.43
C GLN A 424 -13.84 -9.89 -11.71
N ALA A 425 -14.08 -11.13 -11.32
CA ALA A 425 -15.33 -11.83 -11.56
C ALA A 425 -16.48 -11.22 -10.73
N ILE A 426 -16.21 -10.77 -9.49
CA ILE A 426 -17.18 -10.00 -8.69
C ILE A 426 -17.56 -8.69 -9.40
N GLU A 427 -16.58 -7.92 -9.90
CA GLU A 427 -16.87 -6.70 -10.65
C GLU A 427 -17.72 -7.00 -11.89
N ALA A 428 -17.31 -7.98 -12.69
CA ALA A 428 -18.03 -8.38 -13.90
C ALA A 428 -19.47 -8.81 -13.57
N ARG A 429 -19.66 -9.58 -12.50
CA ARG A 429 -20.98 -10.03 -12.05
C ARG A 429 -21.87 -8.86 -11.63
N LEU A 430 -21.32 -7.86 -10.94
CA LEU A 430 -22.05 -6.66 -10.52
C LEU A 430 -22.38 -5.72 -11.70
N GLN A 431 -21.77 -5.92 -12.87
CA GLN A 431 -22.05 -5.18 -14.11
C GLN A 431 -22.87 -5.99 -15.12
N ASP A 432 -23.05 -7.30 -14.89
CA ASP A 432 -23.72 -8.21 -15.82
C ASP A 432 -25.25 -8.04 -15.75
N ASN A 433 -25.87 -7.80 -16.91
CA ASN A 433 -27.33 -7.75 -17.01
C ASN A 433 -27.98 -9.10 -16.72
N GLY A 434 -27.38 -10.23 -17.13
CA GLY A 434 -27.94 -11.57 -16.87
C GLY A 434 -28.06 -11.87 -15.37
N PHE A 435 -27.09 -11.43 -14.58
CA PHE A 435 -27.17 -11.47 -13.12
C PHE A 435 -28.39 -10.70 -12.57
N TYR A 436 -28.63 -9.48 -13.05
CA TYR A 436 -29.79 -8.69 -12.62
C TYR A 436 -31.11 -9.22 -13.17
N GLU A 437 -31.15 -9.78 -14.38
CA GLU A 437 -32.33 -10.46 -14.92
C GLU A 437 -32.81 -11.56 -13.96
N GLN A 438 -31.88 -12.39 -13.45
CA GLN A 438 -32.21 -13.43 -12.49
C GLN A 438 -32.69 -12.85 -11.15
N ILE A 439 -32.02 -11.82 -10.63
CA ILE A 439 -32.40 -11.15 -9.38
C ILE A 439 -33.82 -10.57 -9.45
N PHE A 440 -34.11 -9.87 -10.54
CA PHE A 440 -35.40 -9.22 -10.75
C PHE A 440 -36.49 -10.28 -10.97
N ALA A 441 -36.21 -11.34 -11.73
CA ALA A 441 -37.11 -12.47 -11.90
C ALA A 441 -37.44 -13.18 -10.57
N ASP A 442 -36.43 -13.43 -9.72
CA ASP A 442 -36.62 -14.06 -8.41
C ASP A 442 -37.49 -13.22 -7.45
N LEU A 443 -37.52 -11.89 -7.66
CA LEU A 443 -38.34 -10.96 -6.90
C LEU A 443 -39.69 -10.64 -7.57
N GLY A 444 -39.93 -11.12 -8.79
CA GLY A 444 -41.14 -10.82 -9.56
C GLY A 444 -41.21 -9.38 -10.07
N VAL A 445 -40.06 -8.74 -10.31
CA VAL A 445 -39.93 -7.37 -10.80
C VAL A 445 -39.47 -7.39 -12.26
N GLU A 446 -40.00 -6.50 -13.10
CA GLU A 446 -39.48 -6.33 -14.47
C GLU A 446 -38.15 -5.56 -14.47
N LEU A 447 -37.16 -6.05 -15.21
CA LEU A 447 -35.87 -5.39 -15.34
C LEU A 447 -35.97 -4.18 -16.28
N GLY A 448 -35.85 -2.97 -15.72
CA GLY A 448 -35.84 -1.73 -16.51
C GLY A 448 -34.50 -1.47 -17.22
N GLU A 449 -34.52 -0.62 -18.24
CA GLU A 449 -33.29 -0.09 -18.85
C GLU A 449 -32.50 0.76 -17.84
N LEU A 450 -31.17 0.68 -17.89
CA LEU A 450 -30.31 1.53 -17.08
C LEU A 450 -30.17 2.91 -17.74
N PRO A 451 -30.30 4.01 -16.97
CA PRO A 451 -29.89 5.32 -17.43
C PRO A 451 -28.41 5.30 -17.86
N PRO A 452 -28.02 6.08 -18.87
CA PRO A 452 -26.62 6.17 -19.26
C PRO A 452 -25.75 6.61 -18.07
N PRO A 453 -24.48 6.18 -18.00
CA PRO A 453 -23.58 6.60 -16.94
C PRO A 453 -23.46 8.13 -16.88
N PRO A 454 -23.13 8.71 -15.72
CA PRO A 454 -23.10 10.15 -15.54
C PRO A 454 -22.17 10.79 -16.57
N ALA A 455 -22.76 11.53 -17.50
CA ALA A 455 -22.02 12.34 -18.46
C ALA A 455 -21.73 13.71 -17.84
N PRO A 456 -20.62 14.39 -18.21
CA PRO A 456 -20.37 15.76 -17.76
C PRO A 456 -21.59 16.64 -18.07
N ALA A 457 -21.91 17.62 -17.22
CA ALA A 457 -23.16 18.39 -17.32
C ALA A 457 -23.41 18.99 -18.73
N ALA A 458 -22.36 19.31 -19.47
CA ALA A 458 -22.44 19.76 -20.87
C ALA A 458 -22.92 18.66 -21.85
N ALA A 459 -22.53 17.40 -21.64
CA ALA A 459 -22.98 16.25 -22.42
C ALA A 459 -24.39 15.79 -22.03
N ALA A 460 -24.76 15.87 -20.74
CA ALA A 460 -26.13 15.62 -20.29
C ALA A 460 -27.13 16.65 -20.85
N ALA A 461 -26.73 17.94 -20.92
CA ALA A 461 -27.52 18.99 -21.56
C ALA A 461 -27.67 18.79 -23.08
N ALA A 462 -26.63 18.27 -23.75
CA ALA A 462 -26.67 17.92 -25.17
C ALA A 462 -27.56 16.69 -25.47
N ALA A 463 -27.62 15.72 -24.55
CA ALA A 463 -28.49 14.55 -24.67
C ALA A 463 -29.97 14.87 -24.39
N GLN A 464 -30.26 15.79 -23.46
CA GLN A 464 -31.63 16.26 -23.18
C GLN A 464 -32.20 17.13 -24.30
N THR A 465 -31.36 17.83 -25.06
CA THR A 465 -31.80 18.56 -26.27
C THR A 465 -32.05 17.66 -27.47
N ALA A 466 -31.54 16.41 -27.46
CA ALA A 466 -31.73 15.45 -28.54
C ALA A 466 -33.01 14.59 -28.41
N THR A 467 -33.71 14.60 -27.27
CA THR A 467 -34.89 13.77 -27.00
C THR A 467 -36.24 14.45 -27.27
N ALA A 468 -36.25 15.67 -27.80
CA ALA A 468 -37.48 16.32 -28.27
C ALA A 468 -37.94 15.69 -29.60
N THR A 469 -39.01 14.89 -29.55
CA THR A 469 -39.65 14.26 -30.71
C THR A 469 -40.08 15.32 -31.74
N PRO A 470 -39.71 15.21 -33.03
CA PRO A 470 -40.16 16.17 -34.02
C PRO A 470 -41.57 15.80 -34.51
N THR A 471 -42.50 16.75 -34.38
CA THR A 471 -43.80 16.73 -35.06
C THR A 471 -43.62 16.73 -36.58
N ALA A 472 -44.36 15.84 -37.24
CA ALA A 472 -44.36 15.62 -38.67
C ALA A 472 -44.81 16.85 -39.48
N GLY A 473 -44.07 17.15 -40.56
CA GLY A 473 -44.60 17.94 -41.68
C GLY A 473 -43.59 18.86 -42.37
N ALA A 474 -42.77 18.33 -43.29
CA ALA A 474 -42.27 18.96 -44.52
C ALA A 474 -41.21 18.06 -45.20
N PRO A 475 -41.10 18.06 -46.54
CA PRO A 475 -40.37 17.02 -47.27
C PRO A 475 -38.86 17.06 -47.01
N ALA A 476 -38.29 15.86 -46.93
CA ALA A 476 -36.87 15.63 -46.73
C ALA A 476 -36.03 16.34 -47.80
N THR A 477 -35.21 17.29 -47.36
CA THR A 477 -34.03 17.72 -48.12
C THR A 477 -32.93 16.69 -47.83
N PRO A 478 -32.17 16.20 -48.83
CA PRO A 478 -31.12 15.22 -48.59
C PRO A 478 -30.12 15.75 -47.56
N ALA A 479 -29.72 14.88 -46.63
CA ALA A 479 -28.67 15.14 -45.66
C ALA A 479 -27.44 15.72 -46.39
N ALA A 480 -27.06 16.94 -46.00
CA ALA A 480 -25.83 17.55 -46.47
C ALA A 480 -24.64 16.66 -46.03
N PRO A 481 -23.63 16.47 -46.89
CA PRO A 481 -22.42 15.74 -46.51
C PRO A 481 -21.74 16.46 -45.34
N LEU A 482 -21.09 15.69 -44.45
CA LEU A 482 -20.19 16.21 -43.43
C LEU A 482 -19.29 17.29 -44.05
N SER A 483 -19.35 18.51 -43.52
CA SER A 483 -18.54 19.62 -44.01
C SER A 483 -17.05 19.23 -43.98
N PRO A 484 -16.24 19.62 -44.98
CA PRO A 484 -14.81 19.40 -44.92
C PRO A 484 -14.26 20.03 -43.64
N VAL A 485 -13.37 19.31 -42.94
CA VAL A 485 -12.62 19.86 -41.80
C VAL A 485 -12.04 21.20 -42.24
N ASP A 486 -12.42 22.29 -41.56
CA ASP A 486 -11.93 23.64 -41.89
C ASP A 486 -10.41 23.66 -41.73
N GLU A 487 -9.69 23.61 -42.85
CA GLU A 487 -8.23 23.51 -42.90
C GLU A 487 -7.57 24.65 -42.11
N ARG A 488 -8.21 25.82 -42.08
CA ARG A 488 -7.76 26.98 -41.30
C ARG A 488 -7.84 26.72 -39.80
N LEU A 489 -8.90 26.05 -39.34
CA LEU A 489 -9.03 25.68 -37.93
C LEU A 489 -7.98 24.61 -37.56
N LEU A 490 -7.70 23.66 -38.44
CA LEU A 490 -6.68 22.64 -38.22
C LEU A 490 -5.27 23.26 -38.14
N GLN A 491 -4.93 24.19 -39.02
CA GLN A 491 -3.70 24.98 -38.95
C GLN A 491 -3.61 25.76 -37.63
N ALA A 492 -4.71 26.37 -37.21
CA ALA A 492 -4.77 27.08 -35.93
C ALA A 492 -4.57 26.14 -34.72
N VAL A 493 -5.07 24.90 -34.75
CA VAL A 493 -4.81 23.90 -33.69
C VAL A 493 -3.33 23.49 -33.64
N GLN A 494 -2.68 23.35 -34.79
CA GLN A 494 -1.24 23.07 -34.86
C GLN A 494 -0.41 24.24 -34.30
N ALA A 495 -0.76 25.47 -34.69
CA ALA A 495 -0.14 26.69 -34.18
C ALA A 495 -0.32 26.81 -32.66
N ALA A 496 -1.54 26.54 -32.16
CA ALA A 496 -1.84 26.50 -30.74
C ALA A 496 -1.00 25.47 -29.98
N SER A 497 -0.83 24.27 -30.53
CA SER A 497 0.01 23.22 -29.93
C SER A 497 1.48 23.66 -29.85
N SER A 498 1.96 24.38 -30.87
CA SER A 498 3.31 24.95 -30.90
C SER A 498 3.48 26.06 -29.85
N LEU A 499 2.48 26.92 -29.69
CA LEU A 499 2.46 27.97 -28.67
C LEU A 499 2.50 27.39 -27.24
N VAL A 500 1.71 26.35 -26.97
CA VAL A 500 1.72 25.66 -25.67
C VAL A 500 3.08 25.03 -25.40
N LYS A 501 3.69 24.39 -26.42
CA LYS A 501 5.04 23.85 -26.31
C LYS A 501 6.07 24.96 -26.03
N ALA A 502 5.95 26.11 -26.69
CA ALA A 502 6.84 27.24 -26.46
C ALA A 502 6.77 27.75 -25.02
N HIS A 503 5.57 27.83 -24.41
CA HIS A 503 5.42 28.22 -23.00
C HIS A 503 6.08 27.20 -22.05
N ARG A 504 5.95 25.90 -22.32
CA ARG A 504 6.58 24.85 -21.51
C ARG A 504 8.10 24.85 -21.61
N THR A 505 8.65 25.13 -22.79
CA THR A 505 10.10 25.11 -23.04
C THR A 505 10.76 26.43 -22.68
N HIS A 506 10.17 27.56 -23.06
CA HIS A 506 10.79 28.90 -23.04
C HIS A 506 10.09 29.89 -22.10
N GLY A 507 8.99 29.52 -21.44
CA GLY A 507 8.26 30.43 -20.55
C GLY A 507 9.12 30.99 -19.41
N HIS A 508 10.14 30.24 -18.98
CA HIS A 508 11.13 30.67 -17.98
C HIS A 508 11.89 31.94 -18.39
N LEU A 509 12.11 32.18 -19.70
CA LEU A 509 12.75 33.40 -20.22
C LEU A 509 11.88 34.65 -20.05
N ALA A 510 10.57 34.45 -19.90
CA ALA A 510 9.58 35.49 -19.65
C ALA A 510 9.12 35.54 -18.17
N ALA A 511 9.69 34.72 -17.28
CA ALA A 511 9.33 34.70 -15.88
C ALA A 511 9.90 35.90 -15.12
N ARG A 512 9.11 36.46 -14.20
CA ARG A 512 9.47 37.64 -13.39
C ARG A 512 10.17 37.19 -12.12
N LEU A 513 11.43 36.79 -12.26
CA LEU A 513 12.24 36.25 -11.17
C LEU A 513 13.04 37.31 -10.42
N ASP A 514 13.31 38.47 -11.03
CA ASP A 514 14.17 39.49 -10.45
C ASP A 514 13.39 40.34 -9.42
N PRO A 515 13.67 40.23 -8.11
CA PRO A 515 13.01 41.03 -7.08
C PRO A 515 13.35 42.53 -7.18
N LEU A 516 14.39 42.91 -7.93
CA LEU A 516 14.77 44.29 -8.20
C LEU A 516 13.97 44.91 -9.36
N GLY A 517 13.07 44.14 -9.98
CA GLY A 517 12.12 44.64 -10.97
C GLY A 517 12.67 44.82 -12.38
N ARG A 518 13.74 44.11 -12.76
CA ARG A 518 14.15 44.06 -14.18
C ARG A 518 13.11 43.32 -15.00
N GLU A 519 12.82 43.86 -16.18
CA GLU A 519 11.94 43.18 -17.14
C GLU A 519 12.62 41.92 -17.69
N PRO A 520 11.89 40.81 -17.83
CA PRO A 520 12.44 39.58 -18.39
C PRO A 520 12.76 39.76 -19.88
N GLN A 521 13.76 39.03 -20.36
CA GLN A 521 14.18 39.07 -21.77
C GLN A 521 13.04 38.64 -22.71
N GLY A 522 12.20 37.68 -22.26
CA GLY A 522 11.13 37.11 -23.05
C GLY A 522 11.63 36.19 -24.18
N ASP A 523 10.68 35.65 -24.95
CA ASP A 523 10.96 34.86 -26.14
C ASP A 523 9.84 35.09 -27.19
N PRO A 524 10.18 35.41 -28.46
CA PRO A 524 9.18 35.65 -29.50
C PRO A 524 8.22 34.48 -29.75
N ALA A 525 8.63 33.23 -29.47
CA ALA A 525 7.78 32.05 -29.65
C ALA A 525 6.62 31.99 -28.64
N LEU A 526 6.63 32.83 -27.60
CA LEU A 526 5.54 32.96 -26.63
C LEU A 526 4.40 33.86 -27.14
N ASP A 527 4.63 34.60 -28.23
CA ASP A 527 3.63 35.49 -28.81
C ASP A 527 2.68 34.72 -29.76
N PRO A 528 1.35 34.77 -29.54
CA PRO A 528 0.38 34.19 -30.48
C PRO A 528 0.28 34.95 -31.82
N GLN A 529 0.69 36.23 -31.90
CA GLN A 529 0.48 37.04 -33.12
C GLN A 529 1.26 36.52 -34.34
N PRO A 530 2.57 36.19 -34.25
CA PRO A 530 3.34 35.61 -35.37
C PRO A 530 2.78 34.27 -35.87
N LEU A 531 2.07 33.55 -35.00
CA LEU A 531 1.41 32.27 -35.31
C LEU A 531 0.02 32.44 -35.95
N GLN A 532 -0.40 33.69 -36.24
CA GLN A 532 -1.70 34.02 -36.82
C GLN A 532 -2.90 33.56 -35.97
N LEU A 533 -2.69 33.39 -34.66
CA LEU A 533 -3.75 33.02 -33.71
C LEU A 533 -4.51 34.29 -33.28
N SER A 534 -5.60 34.61 -33.98
CA SER A 534 -6.50 35.68 -33.58
C SER A 534 -7.32 35.28 -32.33
N PRO A 535 -7.80 36.24 -31.52
CA PRO A 535 -8.67 35.95 -30.37
C PRO A 535 -9.90 35.10 -30.75
N GLU A 536 -10.49 35.37 -31.92
CA GLU A 536 -11.63 34.60 -32.44
C GLU A 536 -11.26 33.14 -32.76
N LEU A 537 -10.08 32.89 -33.32
CA LEU A 537 -9.60 31.53 -33.58
C LEU A 537 -9.26 30.81 -32.28
N MET A 538 -8.62 31.49 -31.33
CA MET A 538 -8.29 30.92 -30.01
C MET A 538 -9.55 30.51 -29.24
N ALA A 539 -10.64 31.28 -29.36
CA ALA A 539 -11.94 30.94 -28.75
C ALA A 539 -12.61 29.71 -29.41
N LYS A 540 -12.23 29.35 -30.63
CA LYS A 540 -12.75 28.15 -31.33
C LYS A 540 -11.95 26.89 -31.04
N ILE A 541 -10.76 26.99 -30.45
CA ILE A 541 -9.87 25.85 -30.17
C ILE A 541 -10.13 25.35 -28.74
N PRO A 542 -10.64 24.13 -28.53
CA PRO A 542 -10.84 23.59 -27.19
C PRO A 542 -9.51 23.35 -26.47
N ALA A 543 -9.36 23.78 -25.22
CA ALA A 543 -8.13 23.56 -24.45
C ALA A 543 -7.83 22.07 -24.24
N ARG A 544 -8.89 21.23 -24.12
CA ARG A 544 -8.79 19.78 -23.91
C ARG A 544 -7.95 19.03 -24.95
N ILE A 545 -7.92 19.51 -26.20
CA ILE A 545 -7.15 18.86 -27.28
C ILE A 545 -5.67 19.26 -27.26
N LEU A 546 -5.32 20.35 -26.57
CA LEU A 546 -3.95 20.85 -26.43
C LEU A 546 -3.20 20.23 -25.25
N ARG A 547 -3.85 19.33 -24.48
CA ARG A 547 -3.31 18.66 -23.29
C ARG A 547 -2.75 19.66 -22.28
N MET A 548 -3.46 20.76 -22.07
CA MET A 548 -3.19 21.74 -21.03
C MET A 548 -3.92 21.33 -19.76
N TYR A 549 -3.31 21.52 -18.59
CA TYR A 549 -3.93 21.24 -17.28
C TYR A 549 -4.27 22.52 -16.50
N VAL A 550 -4.05 23.69 -17.10
CA VAL A 550 -4.52 24.97 -16.55
C VAL A 550 -6.04 25.13 -16.78
N PRO A 551 -6.75 25.91 -15.94
CA PRO A 551 -8.18 26.18 -16.14
C PRO A 551 -8.48 26.88 -17.48
N GLY A 552 -9.58 26.50 -18.13
CA GLY A 552 -10.09 27.14 -19.34
C GLY A 552 -10.77 26.16 -20.31
N ALA A 553 -11.86 26.59 -20.96
CA ALA A 553 -12.56 25.75 -21.93
C ALA A 553 -11.90 25.80 -23.32
N THR A 554 -11.39 26.97 -23.68
CA THR A 554 -10.76 27.25 -24.98
C THR A 554 -9.31 27.72 -24.80
N LEU A 555 -8.53 27.77 -25.88
CA LEU A 555 -7.19 28.37 -25.84
C LEU A 555 -7.23 29.83 -25.38
N ALA A 556 -8.27 30.58 -25.75
CA ALA A 556 -8.42 31.97 -25.30
C ALA A 556 -8.55 32.07 -23.77
N ASP A 557 -9.27 31.15 -23.15
CA ASP A 557 -9.46 31.12 -21.70
C ASP A 557 -8.22 30.58 -20.96
N ALA A 558 -7.56 29.59 -21.56
CA ALA A 558 -6.49 28.84 -20.93
C ALA A 558 -5.11 29.51 -21.06
N LEU A 559 -4.85 30.24 -22.15
CA LEU A 559 -3.56 30.88 -22.40
C LEU A 559 -3.15 31.90 -21.31
N PRO A 560 -4.04 32.76 -20.78
CA PRO A 560 -3.68 33.65 -19.67
C PRO A 560 -3.21 32.89 -18.42
N HIS A 561 -3.86 31.77 -18.09
CA HIS A 561 -3.45 30.91 -16.97
C HIS A 561 -2.10 30.23 -17.25
N LEU A 562 -1.89 29.74 -18.47
CA LEU A 562 -0.60 29.17 -18.89
C LEU A 562 0.54 30.18 -18.76
N ARG A 563 0.31 31.43 -19.17
CA ARG A 563 1.26 32.53 -19.00
C ARG A 563 1.51 32.85 -17.53
N ALA A 564 0.47 32.90 -16.69
CA ALA A 564 0.63 33.12 -15.26
C ALA A 564 1.44 31.99 -14.57
N THR A 565 1.30 30.76 -15.06
CA THR A 565 2.03 29.59 -14.54
C THR A 565 3.50 29.62 -14.93
N TYR A 566 3.82 29.79 -16.22
CA TYR A 566 5.18 29.65 -16.76
C TYR A 566 5.98 30.96 -16.83
N CYS A 567 5.31 32.11 -16.85
CA CYS A 567 5.92 33.45 -16.92
C CYS A 567 5.63 34.27 -15.64
N GLY A 568 5.23 33.59 -14.57
CA GLY A 568 4.93 34.18 -13.27
C GLY A 568 6.18 34.45 -12.43
N PRO A 569 6.05 34.46 -11.08
CA PRO A 569 7.17 34.63 -10.16
C PRO A 569 8.01 33.34 -9.95
N ILE A 570 7.71 32.27 -10.70
CA ILE A 570 8.42 30.99 -10.64
C ILE A 570 8.70 30.56 -12.08
N ALA A 571 9.94 30.15 -12.33
CA ALA A 571 10.37 29.58 -13.60
C ALA A 571 10.42 28.05 -13.50
N TYR A 572 9.90 27.39 -14.52
CA TYR A 572 9.96 25.94 -14.64
C TYR A 572 10.77 25.56 -15.87
N GLU A 573 11.84 24.81 -15.64
CA GLU A 573 12.65 24.21 -16.69
C GLU A 573 12.58 22.70 -16.52
N ILE A 574 11.63 22.06 -17.20
CA ILE A 574 11.39 20.62 -17.04
C ILE A 574 11.54 19.85 -18.35
N GLU A 575 11.55 20.55 -19.49
CA GLU A 575 11.53 19.91 -20.81
C GLU A 575 12.83 19.18 -21.17
N HIS A 576 13.93 19.52 -20.50
CA HIS A 576 15.23 18.85 -20.64
C HIS A 576 15.27 17.46 -19.95
N ILE A 577 14.31 17.14 -19.08
CA ILE A 577 14.28 15.86 -18.34
C ILE A 577 14.03 14.71 -19.34
N ALA A 578 14.94 13.74 -19.37
CA ALA A 578 14.86 12.61 -20.31
C ALA A 578 13.59 11.75 -20.10
N SER A 579 13.22 11.51 -18.83
CA SER A 579 12.08 10.67 -18.49
C SER A 579 10.76 11.33 -18.89
N HIS A 580 10.04 10.68 -19.82
CA HIS A 580 8.71 11.13 -20.25
C HIS A 580 7.69 11.15 -19.10
N ARG A 581 7.71 10.13 -18.25
CA ARG A 581 6.81 10.02 -17.09
C ARG A 581 6.99 11.18 -16.12
N GLN A 582 8.25 11.54 -15.80
CA GLN A 582 8.55 12.66 -14.91
C GLN A 582 8.12 13.99 -15.52
N ARG A 583 8.37 14.21 -16.82
CA ARG A 583 7.91 15.43 -17.51
C ARG A 583 6.39 15.56 -17.50
N LEU A 584 5.66 14.48 -17.78
CA LEU A 584 4.20 14.52 -17.74
C LEU A 584 3.68 14.84 -16.34
N TRP A 585 4.20 14.16 -15.33
CA TRP A 585 3.82 14.41 -13.94
C TRP A 585 4.11 15.85 -13.50
N LEU A 586 5.29 16.38 -13.85
CA LEU A 586 5.65 17.78 -13.57
C LEU A 586 4.73 18.76 -14.29
N ARG A 587 4.44 18.56 -15.59
CA ARG A 587 3.51 19.42 -16.33
C ARG A 587 2.13 19.44 -15.68
N GLU A 588 1.58 18.27 -15.35
CA GLU A 588 0.27 18.18 -14.71
C GLU A 588 0.27 18.85 -13.34
N SER A 589 1.26 18.58 -12.50
CA SER A 589 1.39 19.18 -11.16
C SER A 589 1.55 20.71 -11.21
N ILE A 590 2.32 21.22 -12.18
CA ILE A 590 2.59 22.65 -12.37
C ILE A 590 1.37 23.37 -12.93
N GLU A 591 0.79 22.85 -14.00
CA GLU A 591 -0.32 23.49 -14.72
C GLU A 591 -1.64 23.40 -13.94
N SER A 592 -1.89 22.31 -13.21
CA SER A 592 -3.06 22.19 -12.33
C SER A 592 -2.95 23.05 -11.06
N GLY A 593 -1.73 23.51 -10.72
CA GLY A 593 -1.47 24.21 -9.48
C GLY A 593 -1.56 23.31 -8.24
N GLN A 594 -1.38 21.99 -8.38
CA GLN A 594 -1.49 21.00 -7.29
C GLN A 594 -0.75 21.40 -6.00
N PHE A 595 0.43 22.01 -6.16
CA PHE A 595 1.28 22.44 -5.03
C PHE A 595 1.31 23.97 -4.85
N ARG A 596 0.50 24.72 -5.61
CA ARG A 596 0.35 26.18 -5.45
C ARG A 596 -0.89 26.48 -4.61
N THR A 597 -0.78 26.23 -3.32
CA THR A 597 -1.81 26.56 -2.34
C THR A 597 -1.62 27.99 -1.84
N PRO A 598 -2.65 28.86 -1.92
CA PRO A 598 -2.62 30.15 -1.26
C PRO A 598 -2.43 29.97 0.24
N LEU A 599 -1.55 30.77 0.86
CA LEU A 599 -1.41 30.79 2.32
C LEU A 599 -2.70 31.29 2.95
N THR A 600 -3.13 30.62 4.02
CA THR A 600 -4.16 31.13 4.91
C THR A 600 -3.66 32.39 5.63
N ASN A 601 -4.57 33.12 6.28
CA ASN A 601 -4.20 34.31 7.06
C ASN A 601 -3.26 33.94 8.22
N ASP A 602 -3.48 32.81 8.86
CA ASP A 602 -2.65 32.34 9.98
C ASP A 602 -1.25 31.91 9.51
N GLU A 603 -1.17 31.21 8.38
CA GLU A 603 0.12 30.85 7.76
C GLU A 603 0.87 32.08 7.27
N SER A 604 0.17 33.05 6.68
CA SER A 604 0.77 34.33 6.26
C SER A 604 1.35 35.10 7.45
N LYS A 605 0.64 35.09 8.59
CA LYS A 605 1.12 35.70 9.84
C LYS A 605 2.33 34.94 10.40
N SER A 606 2.29 33.61 10.40
CA SER A 606 3.41 32.77 10.83
C SER A 606 4.66 33.01 9.99
N LEU A 607 4.52 33.10 8.66
CA LEU A 607 5.60 33.43 7.75
C LEU A 607 6.19 34.83 8.05
N LEU A 608 5.33 35.83 8.25
CA LEU A 608 5.77 37.18 8.60
C LEU A 608 6.51 37.22 9.95
N GLU A 609 6.02 36.49 10.95
CA GLU A 609 6.71 36.35 12.24
C GLU A 609 8.07 35.67 12.08
N ARG A 610 8.18 34.65 11.23
CA ARG A 610 9.44 33.98 10.93
C ARG A 610 10.43 34.92 10.25
N LEU A 611 9.99 35.67 9.23
CA LEU A 611 10.82 36.68 8.55
C LEU A 611 11.27 37.79 9.50
N THR A 612 10.40 38.23 10.41
CA THR A 612 10.75 39.22 11.44
C THR A 612 11.88 38.71 12.35
N LYS A 613 11.87 37.41 12.68
CA LYS A 613 12.96 36.78 13.46
C LYS A 613 14.27 36.71 12.67
N VAL A 614 14.21 36.47 11.36
CA VAL A 614 15.39 36.46 10.48
C VAL A 614 16.01 37.87 10.41
N ASP A 615 15.22 38.89 10.11
CA ASP A 615 15.67 40.29 10.09
C ASP A 615 16.23 40.74 11.46
N ALA A 616 15.59 40.35 12.56
CA ALA A 616 16.10 40.64 13.90
C ALA A 616 17.47 39.99 14.17
N LEU A 617 17.69 38.76 13.69
CA LEU A 617 18.97 38.07 13.78
C LEU A 617 20.05 38.77 12.95
N GLU A 618 19.74 39.15 11.71
CA GLU A 618 20.67 39.90 10.84
C GLU A 618 21.09 41.23 11.48
N ARG A 619 20.14 42.01 12.00
CA ARG A 619 20.44 43.28 12.69
C ARG A 619 21.30 43.06 13.94
N PHE A 620 21.03 41.97 14.68
CA PHE A 620 21.84 41.61 15.83
C PHE A 620 23.28 41.25 15.42
N MET A 621 23.46 40.44 14.37
CA MET A 621 24.77 40.10 13.81
C MET A 621 25.55 41.35 13.39
N HIS A 622 24.90 42.25 12.66
CA HIS A 622 25.50 43.53 12.26
C HIS A 622 25.98 44.37 13.46
N LYS A 623 25.17 44.46 14.51
CA LYS A 623 25.50 45.27 15.70
C LYS A 623 26.55 44.61 16.58
N ALA A 624 26.50 43.29 16.75
CA ALA A 624 27.33 42.57 17.70
C ALA A 624 28.75 42.29 17.18
N TYR A 625 28.94 42.18 15.86
CA TYR A 625 30.20 41.73 15.26
C TYR A 625 30.82 42.74 14.29
N LEU A 626 31.04 43.99 14.74
CA LEU A 626 31.67 45.04 13.94
C LEU A 626 33.11 44.69 13.51
N GLY A 627 33.43 44.85 12.22
CA GLY A 627 34.78 44.69 11.66
C GLY A 627 35.20 43.26 11.33
N GLN A 628 34.33 42.26 11.56
CA GLN A 628 34.54 40.88 11.12
C GLN A 628 33.92 40.65 9.73
N LYS A 629 34.42 39.68 8.95
CA LYS A 629 33.71 39.21 7.75
C LYS A 629 32.43 38.52 8.20
N GLN A 630 31.29 39.11 7.86
CA GLN A 630 29.96 38.59 8.18
C GLN A 630 29.41 37.79 7.00
N PHE A 631 28.81 36.65 7.27
CA PHE A 631 28.02 35.88 6.30
C PHE A 631 26.58 36.40 6.34
N SER A 632 26.37 37.64 5.89
CA SER A 632 25.02 38.22 5.87
C SER A 632 24.17 37.54 4.81
N ILE A 633 22.89 37.35 5.13
CA ILE A 633 21.86 36.88 4.21
C ILE A 633 20.83 37.96 3.88
N GLU A 634 21.16 39.25 4.11
CA GLU A 634 20.29 40.37 3.78
C GLU A 634 19.90 40.33 2.29
N GLY A 635 18.59 40.32 2.02
CA GLY A 635 18.03 40.16 0.67
C GLY A 635 17.83 38.70 0.24
N LEU A 636 18.30 37.74 1.03
CA LEU A 636 18.07 36.30 0.89
C LEU A 636 17.26 35.72 2.06
N ASP A 637 16.63 36.56 2.86
CA ASP A 637 15.92 36.23 4.11
C ASP A 637 14.87 35.12 3.92
N MET A 638 14.20 35.10 2.76
CA MET A 638 13.21 34.10 2.37
C MET A 638 13.79 32.67 2.29
N THR A 639 15.10 32.52 2.13
CA THR A 639 15.76 31.22 2.10
C THR A 639 15.55 30.46 3.40
N VAL A 640 15.52 31.16 4.55
CA VAL A 640 15.35 30.51 5.86
C VAL A 640 13.96 29.89 6.00
N PRO A 641 12.84 30.62 5.80
CA PRO A 641 11.51 30.01 5.77
C PRO A 641 11.36 28.93 4.69
N MET A 642 12.00 29.06 3.53
CA MET A 642 11.94 28.03 2.49
C MET A 642 12.59 26.72 2.93
N ILE A 643 13.75 26.79 3.60
CA ILE A 643 14.40 25.60 4.16
C ILE A 643 13.55 25.00 5.29
N ASP A 644 12.97 25.84 6.15
CA ASP A 644 12.06 25.41 7.23
C ASP A 644 10.87 24.62 6.65
N GLU A 645 10.23 25.16 5.62
CA GLU A 645 9.12 24.51 4.92
C GLU A 645 9.54 23.17 4.29
N ILE A 646 10.71 23.11 3.64
CA ILE A 646 11.24 21.85 3.08
C ILE A 646 11.43 20.79 4.18
N ILE A 647 11.95 21.18 5.34
CA ILE A 647 12.13 20.27 6.49
C ILE A 647 10.77 19.77 6.99
N GLN A 648 9.78 20.65 7.12
CA GLN A 648 8.43 20.28 7.57
C GLN A 648 7.74 19.35 6.55
N LEU A 649 7.86 19.64 5.25
CA LEU A 649 7.35 18.79 4.18
C LEU A 649 8.06 17.42 4.14
N ALA A 650 9.35 17.36 4.45
CA ALA A 650 10.06 16.09 4.59
C ALA A 650 9.54 15.30 5.81
N ALA A 651 9.38 15.96 6.95
CA ALA A 651 8.89 15.33 8.19
C ALA A 651 7.46 14.78 8.04
N THR A 652 6.56 15.53 7.40
CA THR A 652 5.18 15.05 7.12
C THR A 652 5.15 13.83 6.19
N ARG A 653 6.22 13.60 5.42
CA ARG A 653 6.43 12.40 4.60
C ARG A 653 7.28 11.33 5.29
N ASN A 654 7.40 11.39 6.61
CA ASN A 654 8.13 10.45 7.46
C ASN A 654 9.66 10.44 7.29
N ALA A 655 10.24 11.53 6.78
CA ALA A 655 11.69 11.71 6.89
C ALA A 655 12.09 11.84 8.36
N ARG A 656 13.07 11.03 8.79
CA ARG A 656 13.55 11.01 10.19
C ARG A 656 14.71 11.98 10.43
N GLU A 657 15.45 12.31 9.39
CA GLU A 657 16.63 13.16 9.44
C GLU A 657 16.69 14.02 8.17
N VAL A 658 17.14 15.27 8.34
CA VAL A 658 17.46 16.17 7.22
C VAL A 658 18.90 16.63 7.41
N VAL A 659 19.78 16.18 6.51
CA VAL A 659 21.18 16.59 6.48
C VAL A 659 21.33 17.76 5.52
N ILE A 660 21.82 18.90 6.01
CA ILE A 660 21.96 20.13 5.23
C ILE A 660 23.43 20.38 4.94
N GLY A 661 23.81 20.37 3.66
CA GLY A 661 25.08 20.89 3.19
C GLY A 661 24.92 22.34 2.72
N THR A 662 25.64 23.27 3.34
CA THR A 662 25.67 24.69 2.94
C THR A 662 27.10 25.13 2.63
N ALA A 663 27.25 26.09 1.71
CA ALA A 663 28.55 26.69 1.35
C ALA A 663 28.93 27.85 2.27
#